data_AF-A0A4R0D747-F1
#
_entry.id   AF-A0A4R0D747-F1
#
_cell.length_a   1.000
_cell.length_b   1.000
_cell.length_c   1.000
_cell.angle_alpha   90.00
_cell.angle_beta   90.00
_cell.angle_gamma   90.00
#
_symmetry.space_group_name_H-M   'P 1'
#
loop_
_entity.id
_entity.type
_entity.pdbx_description
1 polymer ?
#
loop_
_entity_poly.entity_id
_entity_poly.type
_entity_poly.pdbx_seq_one_letter_code
_entity_poly.pdbx_strand_id
1 'polypeptide(L)'
;MTNFIVIEKDSLNKSTVNATQITLTEASIVHTKMSRDDVDEFIRDGNNLVLKLKNGEVVVIENFFITYDDVASDLVFEEDGCVLYWFDGVSGFKGIPGLEALLPAVEGSKLVGLLPWLVGAAVVGGAAAIIDHNDKDKTDSIPNGTNTLKVNTDGTVTGKTENIPEGTDVKITISGKDKDGNNIEYQDIVKVDKDGNYVTDVPPNFADGDLVVESEVIDRNGNTITAEDKLGTGKTDDPATPGDESEGLDRVDGKITVEVDNKGKITGTTEDVKPGEKVIITVEGFDKDGQPVSKDVEAIVQPDGSYKADVPAEIADGSSVDVEANTTDRNGKPVGPATDAVEGKTDHDNDPSTPDQGGLDRVDGKITVEVDNKGKITGTTEDVKPGEKVIITVEGFDKDGQPVSKDVEAIVQPDGSYKADVPAEIADGSSVDVEANTTDRNGKPVGPATDAVEGKTDHDNDPSTPDQGGLDRVDGSLKITEINEDGVVKGQTTDVPVGSDVVLTFKDHTGSQINDPVTGKPVTVTTVVKPDGSYEVQLPEDLTSLTDQINVKADSFDNNGKPVSDNEDTKKPITEVTSNDDNNLIGTAGDDILAGDTGGLKTNFEAGHSYNVSVVLDLSGSMNYALDSNNNPATGQLSRLDIAKAGLKAFIQQMVEHDGIINLQLASFSSAGYKGNDYNKSWVVNKDNLKAIFDYIDGLEAAGGTNPNVGWDKASKWFDGAETGLAEGSVKADSSYENQTYFLTDGKPNTYNGTGQNPTNSDMAKYDADFAKLANKGKVFAVGVSNATGVQEAVSRYDNTDVDGNIIPNWSKDNHGSAQAIADADKLIAYLIGGSENFIPADVGNDIVKGGAGNDILFGDAMNTDWITGLDPLQYPKYSGYSKLIAHLKATVTGGAEPTQQEIYDFVKDNYQKFITADATDTATKGGNDTIYGGSGNDIIIAGAGDDRIYGGSGNDIISTGPGKDTIVFDVLNAADATAGNGTDTWVDYAANDKIEFGADFFNDLLADDKSNISEYIKVEDVDGKAVLRVDRDGAAENGGTTHDWADLLIIEGKTASELQDLINNQIIIG
;
A
#
# COMPACT_ATOMS: atom_id res chain seq x y z
N MET A 1 13.61 -41.64 4.34
CA MET A 1 13.41 -43.03 3.86
C MET A 1 13.80 -43.11 2.40
N THR A 2 15.05 -43.47 2.17
CA THR A 2 15.71 -43.34 0.85
C THR A 2 15.70 -44.67 0.11
N ASN A 3 15.22 -44.68 -1.14
CA ASN A 3 15.22 -45.86 -1.99
C ASN A 3 16.58 -45.99 -2.71
N PHE A 4 17.46 -46.88 -2.23
CA PHE A 4 18.68 -47.21 -2.95
C PHE A 4 18.42 -48.30 -4.00
N ILE A 5 19.18 -48.25 -5.09
CA ILE A 5 19.18 -49.21 -6.18
C ILE A 5 20.61 -49.74 -6.32
N VAL A 6 20.80 -51.05 -6.13
CA VAL A 6 22.12 -51.70 -6.28
C VAL A 6 22.12 -52.51 -7.57
N ILE A 7 23.13 -52.30 -8.41
CA ILE A 7 23.33 -53.00 -9.69
C ILE A 7 24.70 -53.66 -9.69
N GLU A 8 24.74 -54.99 -9.70
CA GLU A 8 25.98 -55.79 -9.84
C GLU A 8 26.63 -55.51 -11.21
N LYS A 9 27.90 -55.09 -11.28
CA LYS A 9 28.52 -54.63 -12.54
C LYS A 9 28.72 -55.74 -13.58
N ASP A 10 29.06 -56.95 -13.14
CA ASP A 10 29.33 -58.09 -14.02
C ASP A 10 28.06 -58.83 -14.46
N SER A 11 27.06 -58.93 -13.57
CA SER A 11 25.81 -59.66 -13.83
C SER A 11 24.68 -58.77 -14.39
N LEU A 12 24.75 -57.45 -14.13
CA LEU A 12 23.71 -56.45 -14.34
C LEU A 12 22.38 -56.72 -13.59
N ASN A 13 22.39 -57.59 -12.58
CA ASN A 13 21.24 -57.76 -11.69
C ASN A 13 21.00 -56.47 -10.90
N LYS A 14 19.76 -55.97 -10.96
CA LYS A 14 19.30 -54.78 -10.24
C LYS A 14 18.40 -55.16 -9.07
N SER A 15 18.67 -54.61 -7.89
CA SER A 15 17.84 -54.75 -6.69
C SER A 15 17.53 -53.39 -6.07
N THR A 16 16.36 -53.26 -5.42
CA THR A 16 15.99 -52.05 -4.68
C THR A 16 16.07 -52.33 -3.19
N VAL A 17 16.81 -51.51 -2.47
CA VAL A 17 17.15 -51.68 -1.05
C VAL A 17 16.68 -50.45 -0.27
N ASN A 18 15.62 -50.63 0.52
CA ASN A 18 15.18 -49.63 1.51
C ASN A 18 15.78 -49.99 2.87
N ALA A 19 17.06 -49.67 3.05
CA ALA A 19 17.79 -49.87 4.30
C ALA A 19 18.95 -48.87 4.44
N THR A 20 19.21 -48.42 5.67
CA THR A 20 20.38 -47.61 6.05
C THR A 20 21.68 -48.41 6.15
N GLN A 21 21.67 -49.70 5.78
CA GLN A 21 22.86 -50.54 5.71
C GLN A 21 22.75 -51.47 4.49
N ILE A 22 23.75 -51.40 3.60
CA ILE A 22 23.76 -52.04 2.29
C ILE A 22 25.08 -52.80 2.13
N THR A 23 25.05 -54.13 2.19
CA THR A 23 26.26 -54.95 2.06
C THR A 23 26.49 -55.36 0.61
N LEU A 24 27.59 -54.91 0.00
CA LEU A 24 27.99 -55.37 -1.34
C LEU A 24 28.75 -56.69 -1.26
N THR A 25 28.49 -57.60 -2.20
CA THR A 25 29.17 -58.90 -2.32
C THR A 25 30.06 -59.04 -3.55
N GLU A 26 29.90 -58.14 -4.52
CA GLU A 26 30.70 -58.00 -5.74
C GLU A 26 30.68 -56.52 -6.20
N ALA A 27 31.55 -56.16 -7.15
CA ALA A 27 31.66 -54.78 -7.62
C ALA A 27 30.34 -54.28 -8.20
N SER A 28 29.78 -53.21 -7.62
CA SER A 28 28.41 -52.77 -7.90
C SER A 28 28.32 -51.26 -8.13
N ILE A 29 27.27 -50.81 -8.81
CA ILE A 29 26.83 -49.41 -8.80
C ILE A 29 25.71 -49.29 -7.78
N VAL A 30 25.89 -48.44 -6.78
CA VAL A 30 24.83 -48.05 -5.84
C VAL A 30 24.27 -46.71 -6.31
N HIS A 31 22.96 -46.63 -6.51
CA HIS A 31 22.28 -45.47 -7.08
C HIS A 31 21.18 -44.99 -6.15
N THR A 32 20.99 -43.67 -6.02
CA THR A 32 20.00 -43.07 -5.12
C THR A 32 19.35 -41.83 -5.73
N LYS A 33 18.04 -41.67 -5.48
CA LYS A 33 17.22 -40.49 -5.81
C LYS A 33 17.25 -39.44 -4.69
N MET A 34 18.39 -39.32 -4.03
CA MET A 34 18.67 -38.22 -3.11
C MET A 34 19.73 -37.34 -3.76
N SER A 35 19.75 -36.07 -3.41
CA SER A 35 20.79 -35.18 -3.87
C SER A 35 22.15 -35.64 -3.32
N ARG A 36 23.24 -35.46 -4.08
CA ARG A 36 24.59 -35.56 -3.50
C ARG A 36 24.73 -34.52 -2.38
N ASP A 37 24.05 -33.38 -2.51
CA ASP A 37 24.06 -32.33 -1.50
C ASP A 37 23.07 -32.58 -0.35
N ASP A 38 22.30 -33.68 -0.37
CA ASP A 38 21.73 -34.28 0.85
C ASP A 38 22.80 -35.00 1.69
N VAL A 39 23.97 -35.33 1.11
CA VAL A 39 25.09 -35.97 1.81
C VAL A 39 25.99 -34.90 2.43
N ASP A 40 26.03 -34.90 3.76
CA ASP A 40 26.90 -34.05 4.57
C ASP A 40 28.37 -34.53 4.53
N GLU A 41 28.60 -35.83 4.73
CA GLU A 41 29.96 -36.39 4.79
C GLU A 41 30.07 -37.78 4.15
N PHE A 42 31.03 -37.92 3.23
CA PHE A 42 31.44 -39.20 2.62
C PHE A 42 32.61 -39.81 3.41
N ILE A 43 32.30 -40.59 4.45
CA ILE A 43 33.30 -41.19 5.34
C ILE A 43 33.73 -42.56 4.82
N ARG A 44 35.02 -42.73 4.56
CA ARG A 44 35.60 -44.06 4.31
C ARG A 44 35.98 -44.76 5.62
N ASP A 45 35.12 -45.64 6.10
CA ASP A 45 35.44 -46.54 7.22
C ASP A 45 36.08 -47.85 6.70
N GLY A 46 37.40 -47.80 6.49
CA GLY A 46 38.20 -48.93 6.00
C GLY A 46 37.85 -49.34 4.57
N ASN A 47 37.05 -50.41 4.45
CA ASN A 47 36.52 -50.94 3.19
C ASN A 47 35.08 -50.48 2.89
N ASN A 48 34.42 -49.81 3.84
CA ASN A 48 33.05 -49.36 3.73
C ASN A 48 33.00 -47.87 3.35
N LEU A 49 31.94 -47.47 2.66
CA LEU A 49 31.57 -46.07 2.47
C LEU A 49 30.36 -45.77 3.36
N VAL A 50 30.50 -44.79 4.24
CA VAL A 50 29.42 -44.30 5.09
C VAL A 50 29.02 -42.91 4.60
N LEU A 51 27.74 -42.74 4.31
CA LEU A 51 27.12 -41.47 3.97
C LEU A 51 26.46 -40.95 5.23
N LYS A 52 26.93 -39.83 5.78
CA LYS A 52 26.10 -38.99 6.64
C LYS A 52 25.25 -38.11 5.76
N LEU A 53 23.98 -37.98 6.08
CA LEU A 53 23.04 -37.11 5.39
C LEU A 53 22.79 -35.86 6.24
N LYS A 54 22.53 -34.71 5.61
CA LYS A 54 22.26 -33.43 6.31
C LYS A 54 21.03 -33.50 7.23
N ASN A 55 20.11 -34.43 6.97
CA ASN A 55 18.97 -34.73 7.84
C ASN A 55 19.30 -35.65 9.04
N GLY A 56 20.57 -35.99 9.26
CA GLY A 56 21.05 -36.85 10.35
C GLY A 56 20.87 -38.36 10.16
N GLU A 57 20.21 -38.82 9.08
CA GLU A 57 20.16 -40.25 8.73
C GLU A 57 21.54 -40.69 8.20
N VAL A 58 22.00 -41.89 8.58
CA VAL A 58 23.34 -42.40 8.23
C VAL A 58 23.20 -43.71 7.46
N VAL A 59 23.76 -43.76 6.25
CA VAL A 59 23.71 -44.92 5.36
C VAL A 59 25.08 -45.56 5.23
N VAL A 60 25.21 -46.83 5.60
CA VAL A 60 26.46 -47.60 5.55
C VAL A 60 26.46 -48.55 4.35
N ILE A 61 27.29 -48.28 3.35
CA ILE A 61 27.53 -49.16 2.21
C ILE A 61 28.79 -49.99 2.50
N GLU A 62 28.59 -51.24 2.93
CA GLU A 62 29.68 -52.14 3.31
C GLU A 62 30.37 -52.74 2.07
N ASN A 63 31.69 -52.96 2.19
CA ASN A 63 32.56 -53.47 1.13
C ASN A 63 32.70 -52.58 -0.12
N PHE A 64 32.17 -51.35 -0.12
CA PHE A 64 32.23 -50.41 -1.24
C PHE A 64 33.63 -50.27 -1.87
N PHE A 65 34.67 -50.17 -1.04
CA PHE A 65 36.06 -50.01 -1.48
C PHE A 65 36.82 -51.33 -1.68
N ILE A 66 36.14 -52.47 -1.71
CA ILE A 66 36.74 -53.74 -2.13
C ILE A 66 36.69 -53.82 -3.65
N THR A 67 37.83 -54.08 -4.28
CA THR A 67 37.89 -54.43 -5.70
C THR A 67 37.66 -55.92 -5.90
N TYR A 68 36.83 -56.26 -6.89
CA TYR A 68 36.54 -57.62 -7.31
C TYR A 68 37.06 -57.77 -8.74
N ASP A 69 37.98 -58.72 -8.97
CA ASP A 69 38.76 -58.88 -10.22
C ASP A 69 39.27 -57.54 -10.81
N ASP A 70 39.87 -56.72 -9.92
CA ASP A 70 40.40 -55.37 -10.14
C ASP A 70 39.37 -54.26 -10.47
N VAL A 71 38.06 -54.54 -10.41
CA VAL A 71 36.96 -53.57 -10.58
C VAL A 71 36.43 -53.07 -9.22
N ALA A 72 36.28 -51.76 -9.04
CA ALA A 72 35.71 -51.13 -7.83
C ALA A 72 34.18 -50.97 -7.89
N SER A 73 33.54 -50.64 -6.76
CA SER A 73 32.14 -50.20 -6.74
C SER A 73 32.02 -48.67 -6.87
N ASP A 74 30.91 -48.19 -7.41
CA ASP A 74 30.62 -46.75 -7.58
C ASP A 74 29.34 -46.37 -6.83
N LEU A 75 29.24 -45.10 -6.42
CA LEU A 75 28.02 -44.52 -5.85
C LEU A 75 27.56 -43.35 -6.74
N VAL A 76 26.26 -43.29 -7.01
CA VAL A 76 25.65 -42.34 -7.95
C VAL A 76 24.41 -41.70 -7.33
N PHE A 77 24.34 -40.37 -7.43
CA PHE A 77 23.21 -39.54 -7.00
C PHE A 77 22.46 -39.02 -8.22
N GLU A 78 21.13 -39.03 -8.17
CA GLU A 78 20.22 -38.49 -9.18
C GLU A 78 19.53 -37.25 -8.60
N GLU A 79 19.98 -36.07 -9.02
CA GLU A 79 19.47 -34.77 -8.61
C GLU A 79 18.37 -34.25 -9.54
N ASP A 80 17.65 -33.20 -9.14
CA ASP A 80 16.64 -32.56 -9.97
C ASP A 80 17.23 -32.06 -11.29
N GLY A 81 16.44 -32.17 -12.36
CA GLY A 81 16.98 -32.13 -13.73
C GLY A 81 17.77 -33.40 -14.12
N CYS A 82 17.65 -34.50 -13.37
CA CYS A 82 18.28 -35.81 -13.59
C CYS A 82 19.81 -35.76 -13.79
N VAL A 83 20.50 -34.93 -13.01
CA VAL A 83 21.97 -34.84 -13.09
C VAL A 83 22.59 -35.98 -12.26
N LEU A 84 23.43 -36.80 -12.90
CA LEU A 84 24.05 -37.98 -12.27
C LEU A 84 25.48 -37.68 -11.75
N TYR A 85 25.65 -37.59 -10.43
CA TYR A 85 26.94 -37.35 -9.80
C TYR A 85 27.58 -38.64 -9.26
N TRP A 86 28.84 -38.87 -9.62
CA TRP A 86 29.58 -40.11 -9.33
C TRP A 86 30.63 -39.92 -8.23
N PHE A 87 30.68 -40.86 -7.29
CA PHE A 87 31.67 -40.93 -6.22
C PHE A 87 32.45 -42.26 -6.27
N ASP A 88 33.76 -42.20 -6.52
CA ASP A 88 34.68 -43.36 -6.48
C ASP A 88 35.48 -43.45 -5.16
N GLY A 89 35.60 -42.34 -4.43
CA GLY A 89 36.34 -42.21 -3.18
C GLY A 89 37.83 -42.61 -3.23
N VAL A 90 38.50 -42.42 -4.38
CA VAL A 90 39.95 -42.69 -4.53
C VAL A 90 40.78 -41.44 -4.84
N SER A 91 40.24 -40.41 -5.50
CA SER A 91 40.95 -39.13 -5.68
C SER A 91 40.05 -37.92 -5.89
N GLY A 92 40.41 -36.78 -5.30
CA GLY A 92 39.63 -35.55 -5.36
C GLY A 92 39.49 -34.96 -6.78
N PHE A 93 38.34 -34.31 -7.01
CA PHE A 93 37.83 -33.76 -8.28
C PHE A 93 38.86 -33.60 -9.41
N LYS A 94 38.82 -34.54 -10.36
CA LYS A 94 39.64 -34.49 -11.56
C LYS A 94 38.93 -35.11 -12.75
N GLY A 95 38.15 -34.31 -13.47
CA GLY A 95 37.85 -34.62 -14.86
C GLY A 95 39.15 -34.58 -15.68
N ILE A 96 39.53 -35.69 -16.32
CA ILE A 96 39.68 -35.82 -17.78
C ILE A 96 39.39 -37.33 -18.15
N PRO A 97 39.48 -37.77 -19.42
CA PRO A 97 38.38 -38.42 -20.13
C PRO A 97 38.22 -39.93 -19.85
N GLY A 98 37.03 -40.47 -20.16
CA GLY A 98 36.74 -41.90 -20.01
C GLY A 98 35.69 -42.48 -20.97
N LEU A 99 34.51 -41.86 -21.09
CA LEU A 99 33.39 -42.41 -21.88
C LEU A 99 33.47 -42.14 -23.41
N GLU A 100 34.64 -41.76 -23.91
CA GLU A 100 35.03 -41.87 -25.33
C GLU A 100 35.65 -43.25 -25.65
N ALA A 101 35.78 -44.13 -24.65
CA ALA A 101 36.32 -45.49 -24.83
C ALA A 101 35.29 -46.50 -25.36
N LEU A 102 34.00 -46.16 -25.41
CA LEU A 102 32.98 -46.93 -26.14
C LEU A 102 32.65 -46.26 -27.48
N LEU A 103 33.61 -46.39 -28.39
CA LEU A 103 33.60 -46.00 -29.81
C LEU A 103 33.93 -44.51 -30.09
N PRO A 104 34.55 -44.21 -31.26
CA PRO A 104 35.76 -43.38 -31.27
C PRO A 104 35.56 -41.90 -31.63
N ALA A 105 36.49 -41.08 -31.12
CA ALA A 105 36.56 -39.64 -31.35
C ALA A 105 36.65 -39.20 -32.83
N VAL A 106 35.83 -38.20 -33.17
CA VAL A 106 36.02 -37.22 -34.27
C VAL A 106 35.58 -35.85 -33.72
N GLU A 107 36.20 -34.76 -34.18
CA GLU A 107 36.09 -33.42 -33.56
C GLU A 107 34.77 -32.67 -33.88
N GLY A 108 33.97 -32.25 -32.87
CA GLY A 108 33.02 -31.10 -32.99
C GLY A 108 31.67 -31.11 -32.21
N SER A 109 31.25 -29.91 -31.73
CA SER A 109 29.89 -29.47 -31.25
C SER A 109 29.50 -29.51 -29.73
N LYS A 110 28.36 -28.90 -29.33
CA LYS A 110 27.90 -28.44 -27.96
C LYS A 110 26.43 -28.83 -27.55
N LEU A 111 25.96 -28.71 -26.26
CA LEU A 111 24.55 -28.38 -25.71
C LEU A 111 24.07 -28.95 -24.28
N VAL A 112 23.40 -28.20 -23.31
CA VAL A 112 22.49 -28.60 -22.09
C VAL A 112 21.74 -27.42 -21.21
N GLY A 113 20.46 -27.50 -20.59
CA GLY A 113 19.81 -26.84 -19.28
C GLY A 113 18.39 -25.95 -19.08
N LEU A 114 17.46 -25.95 -17.96
CA LEU A 114 16.08 -25.18 -17.56
C LEU A 114 15.33 -25.12 -16.02
N LEU A 115 14.15 -24.38 -15.60
CA LEU A 115 13.35 -24.16 -14.20
C LEU A 115 11.73 -23.62 -13.98
N PRO A 116 10.97 -23.42 -12.75
CA PRO A 116 9.48 -22.86 -12.31
C PRO A 116 8.53 -22.42 -10.91
N TRP A 117 7.36 -21.59 -10.71
CA TRP A 117 6.40 -21.34 -9.39
C TRP A 117 4.78 -20.82 -9.11
N LEU A 118 4.23 -19.77 -8.28
CA LEU A 118 2.80 -19.53 -7.48
C LEU A 118 1.58 -18.30 -7.49
N VAL A 119 1.09 -17.40 -6.46
CA VAL A 119 -0.21 -16.39 -6.38
C VAL A 119 -0.47 -14.94 -5.49
N GLY A 120 -1.64 -14.09 -5.42
CA GLY A 120 -1.97 -12.61 -4.80
C GLY A 120 -3.41 -11.92 -4.19
N ALA A 121 -3.74 -10.53 -3.90
CA ALA A 121 -4.94 -9.80 -3.09
C ALA A 121 -5.49 -8.18 -3.16
N ALA A 122 -6.52 -7.51 -2.37
CA ALA A 122 -7.15 -6.01 -2.37
C ALA A 122 -8.23 -5.29 -1.24
N VAL A 123 -8.77 -3.94 -1.24
CA VAL A 123 -9.67 -3.02 -0.21
C VAL A 123 -10.70 -1.78 -0.73
N VAL A 124 -11.55 -0.71 -0.22
CA VAL A 124 -12.21 0.19 0.98
C VAL A 124 -13.71 0.94 0.80
N GLY A 125 -14.41 2.16 1.17
CA GLY A 125 -14.42 3.63 1.82
C GLY A 125 -15.82 4.53 2.18
N GLY A 126 -15.95 5.91 2.53
CA GLY A 126 -17.20 6.85 2.99
C GLY A 126 -17.20 8.54 3.01
N ALA A 127 -18.02 9.65 3.42
CA ALA A 127 -19.29 10.31 4.15
C ALA A 127 -19.73 11.91 3.78
N ALA A 128 -20.52 13.01 4.27
CA ALA A 128 -21.41 13.77 5.37
C ALA A 128 -22.41 15.05 4.88
N ALA A 129 -23.08 16.23 5.38
CA ALA A 129 -23.52 17.25 6.54
C ALA A 129 -24.76 18.35 6.18
N ILE A 130 -25.38 19.57 6.67
CA ILE A 130 -25.53 20.80 7.70
C ILE A 130 -26.93 21.74 7.75
N ILE A 131 -27.20 22.98 8.47
CA ILE A 131 -28.51 23.90 8.60
C ILE A 131 -28.59 25.50 9.15
N ASP A 132 -29.74 26.31 9.37
CA ASP A 132 -29.99 27.89 9.56
C ASP A 132 -31.28 28.64 10.35
N HIS A 133 -31.42 30.03 10.72
CA HIS A 133 -32.60 30.96 11.29
C HIS A 133 -32.39 32.60 11.58
N ASN A 134 -33.15 33.72 12.05
CA ASN A 134 -34.50 34.41 12.60
C ASN A 134 -34.59 36.09 12.54
N ASP A 135 -35.28 37.19 13.12
CA ASP A 135 -36.36 37.85 14.11
C ASP A 135 -36.67 39.50 13.91
N LYS A 136 -37.31 40.65 14.52
CA LYS A 136 -38.05 41.41 15.73
C LYS A 136 -38.81 42.90 15.50
N ASP A 137 -39.46 43.73 16.47
CA ASP A 137 -40.25 45.14 16.34
C ASP A 137 -40.64 46.17 17.62
N LYS A 138 -41.13 47.52 17.56
CA LYS A 138 -41.59 48.60 18.68
C LYS A 138 -42.28 50.10 18.41
N THR A 139 -42.95 50.93 19.37
CA THR A 139 -43.61 52.40 19.28
C THR A 139 -43.83 53.46 20.55
N ASP A 140 -44.40 54.78 20.50
CA ASP A 140 -44.39 56.01 21.53
C ASP A 140 -45.54 57.25 21.67
N SER A 141 -45.45 58.47 22.43
CA SER A 141 -46.57 59.53 22.88
C SER A 141 -46.48 61.20 23.06
N ILE A 142 -47.29 62.06 23.90
CA ILE A 142 -47.71 63.62 23.80
C ILE A 142 -48.18 64.66 25.06
N PRO A 143 -48.47 66.08 24.99
CA PRO A 143 -48.63 67.25 26.07
C PRO A 143 -49.82 68.43 26.21
N ASN A 144 -49.74 69.65 26.98
CA ASN A 144 -50.86 70.65 27.56
C ASN A 144 -50.77 72.34 27.72
N GLY A 145 -51.58 73.18 28.54
CA GLY A 145 -51.97 74.73 28.53
C GLY A 145 -51.98 75.85 29.78
N THR A 146 -52.82 77.00 29.92
CA THR A 146 -52.66 78.37 30.75
C THR A 146 -53.82 79.43 31.30
N ASN A 147 -53.66 80.30 32.42
CA ASN A 147 -54.44 81.55 32.98
C ASN A 147 -53.79 82.66 34.06
N THR A 148 -54.31 83.04 35.32
CA THR A 148 -53.85 84.11 36.44
C THR A 148 -54.35 84.12 38.05
N LEU A 149 -53.64 84.00 39.26
CA LEU A 149 -54.03 83.79 40.76
C LEU A 149 -52.86 84.07 41.84
N LYS A 150 -52.60 83.39 43.00
CA LYS A 150 -51.22 83.13 43.57
C LYS A 150 -51.01 81.80 44.37
N VAL A 151 -49.91 81.09 44.16
CA VAL A 151 -49.38 79.94 44.95
C VAL A 151 -47.94 80.21 45.42
N ASN A 152 -47.46 79.50 46.46
CA ASN A 152 -46.06 79.55 46.93
C ASN A 152 -45.45 78.14 46.95
N THR A 153 -44.11 78.05 46.92
CA THR A 153 -43.34 76.79 46.82
C THR A 153 -43.50 75.82 48.00
N ASP A 154 -44.00 76.31 49.14
CA ASP A 154 -44.40 75.48 50.30
C ASP A 154 -45.76 74.77 50.12
N GLY A 155 -46.48 75.07 49.03
CA GLY A 155 -47.81 74.53 48.74
C GLY A 155 -48.98 75.40 49.22
N THR A 156 -48.75 76.59 49.78
CA THR A 156 -49.85 77.49 50.19
C THR A 156 -50.45 78.23 48.99
N VAL A 157 -51.78 78.22 48.85
CA VAL A 157 -52.52 78.88 47.76
C VAL A 157 -53.37 80.03 48.30
N THR A 158 -53.24 81.21 47.72
CA THR A 158 -53.99 82.41 48.10
C THR A 158 -54.52 83.12 46.86
N GLY A 159 -55.74 83.65 46.89
CA GLY A 159 -56.24 84.38 45.74
C GLY A 159 -57.32 85.39 46.07
N LYS A 160 -57.71 86.16 45.06
CA LYS A 160 -58.58 87.31 45.21
C LYS A 160 -59.42 87.55 43.97
N THR A 161 -60.71 87.79 44.17
CA THR A 161 -61.68 88.04 43.09
C THR A 161 -62.01 89.54 42.99
N GLU A 162 -62.36 90.00 41.79
CA GLU A 162 -63.01 91.30 41.59
C GLU A 162 -64.33 91.15 40.83
N ASN A 163 -65.29 92.03 41.12
CA ASN A 163 -66.67 92.01 40.58
C ASN A 163 -67.52 90.77 40.94
N ILE A 164 -67.00 89.85 41.74
CA ILE A 164 -67.69 88.62 42.18
C ILE A 164 -68.23 88.80 43.62
N PRO A 165 -69.39 88.20 44.00
CA PRO A 165 -69.95 88.37 45.34
C PRO A 165 -69.20 87.62 46.47
N GLU A 166 -69.20 88.19 47.68
CA GLU A 166 -68.87 87.47 48.92
C GLU A 166 -69.72 86.19 49.06
N GLY A 167 -69.12 85.11 49.55
CA GLY A 167 -69.78 83.82 49.76
C GLY A 167 -69.98 82.99 48.48
N THR A 168 -69.62 83.53 47.31
CA THR A 168 -69.55 82.77 46.05
C THR A 168 -68.50 81.68 46.16
N ASP A 169 -68.81 80.53 45.55
CA ASP A 169 -67.91 79.38 45.47
C ASP A 169 -66.82 79.62 44.42
N VAL A 170 -65.56 79.70 44.88
CA VAL A 170 -64.37 79.62 44.03
C VAL A 170 -63.95 78.17 43.97
N LYS A 171 -64.04 77.58 42.79
CA LYS A 171 -63.60 76.21 42.50
C LYS A 171 -62.12 76.24 42.14
N ILE A 172 -61.26 76.05 43.14
CA ILE A 172 -59.82 75.91 42.92
C ILE A 172 -59.57 74.53 42.31
N THR A 173 -58.77 74.47 41.25
CA THR A 173 -58.35 73.25 40.56
C THR A 173 -56.83 73.19 40.56
N ILE A 174 -56.25 72.46 41.51
CA ILE A 174 -54.81 72.24 41.62
C ILE A 174 -54.44 71.08 40.69
N SER A 175 -53.60 71.34 39.68
CA SER A 175 -53.11 70.36 38.72
C SER A 175 -51.59 70.23 38.85
N GLY A 176 -51.09 69.00 38.85
CA GLY A 176 -49.67 68.69 39.03
C GLY A 176 -49.44 67.21 38.78
N LYS A 177 -48.42 66.63 39.42
CA LYS A 177 -48.14 65.19 39.34
C LYS A 177 -48.35 64.49 40.69
N ASP A 178 -48.60 63.19 40.67
CA ASP A 178 -48.46 62.32 41.84
C ASP A 178 -47.01 61.81 41.97
N LYS A 179 -46.73 61.08 43.05
CA LYS A 179 -45.41 60.48 43.32
C LYS A 179 -44.91 59.51 42.23
N ASP A 180 -45.81 59.01 41.38
CA ASP A 180 -45.57 58.05 40.30
C ASP A 180 -45.43 58.77 38.94
N GLY A 181 -45.48 60.10 38.92
CA GLY A 181 -45.33 60.94 37.74
C GLY A 181 -46.60 61.10 36.90
N ASN A 182 -47.74 60.53 37.30
CA ASN A 182 -49.01 60.71 36.61
C ASN A 182 -49.54 62.12 36.86
N ASN A 183 -50.17 62.74 35.87
CA ASN A 183 -50.85 64.00 36.09
C ASN A 183 -52.10 63.77 36.96
N ILE A 184 -52.21 64.51 38.07
CA ILE A 184 -53.38 64.50 38.95
C ILE A 184 -53.98 65.89 39.10
N GLU A 185 -55.28 65.90 39.39
CA GLU A 185 -56.09 67.10 39.56
C GLU A 185 -56.85 66.99 40.89
N TYR A 186 -56.80 68.04 41.71
CA TYR A 186 -57.57 68.16 42.94
C TYR A 186 -58.43 69.41 42.88
N GLN A 187 -59.72 69.26 43.19
CA GLN A 187 -60.67 70.36 43.16
C GLN A 187 -61.22 70.65 44.57
N ASP A 188 -61.01 71.87 45.01
CA ASP A 188 -61.54 72.42 46.27
C ASP A 188 -62.54 73.53 45.98
N ILE A 189 -63.48 73.73 46.90
CA ILE A 189 -64.48 74.80 46.81
C ILE A 189 -64.41 75.66 48.07
N VAL A 190 -63.60 76.71 47.95
CA VAL A 190 -63.48 77.76 48.97
C VAL A 190 -64.43 78.90 48.67
N LYS A 191 -64.82 79.66 49.70
CA LYS A 191 -65.73 80.80 49.54
C LYS A 191 -64.98 82.12 49.53
N VAL A 192 -65.34 83.01 48.60
CA VAL A 192 -64.89 84.40 48.59
C VAL A 192 -65.22 85.05 49.93
N ASP A 193 -64.22 85.53 50.65
CA ASP A 193 -64.40 86.22 51.93
C ASP A 193 -64.95 87.65 51.75
N LYS A 194 -65.28 88.30 52.87
CA LYS A 194 -65.81 89.67 52.94
C LYS A 194 -64.90 90.75 52.32
N ASP A 195 -63.62 90.46 52.12
CA ASP A 195 -62.60 91.36 51.58
C ASP A 195 -62.20 90.96 50.14
N GLY A 196 -62.84 89.92 49.57
CA GLY A 196 -62.67 89.42 48.21
C GLY A 196 -61.69 88.25 48.05
N ASN A 197 -61.07 87.78 49.13
CA ASN A 197 -59.96 86.82 49.12
C ASN A 197 -60.42 85.37 49.40
N TYR A 198 -59.52 84.42 49.19
CA TYR A 198 -59.67 83.01 49.53
C TYR A 198 -58.29 82.35 49.71
N VAL A 199 -58.24 81.21 50.43
CA VAL A 199 -57.01 80.47 50.75
C VAL A 199 -57.31 78.96 50.77
N THR A 200 -56.39 78.13 50.25
CA THR A 200 -56.36 76.67 50.44
C THR A 200 -54.90 76.18 50.40
N ASP A 201 -54.66 74.89 50.61
CA ASP A 201 -53.31 74.28 50.59
C ASP A 201 -53.24 73.14 49.56
N VAL A 202 -52.07 72.95 48.94
CA VAL A 202 -51.80 71.84 48.01
C VAL A 202 -51.77 70.51 48.77
N PRO A 203 -52.59 69.50 48.39
CA PRO A 203 -52.63 68.23 49.11
C PRO A 203 -51.29 67.47 49.18
N PRO A 204 -51.04 66.69 50.25
CA PRO A 204 -49.81 65.91 50.40
C PRO A 204 -49.58 64.80 49.35
N ASN A 205 -50.58 64.49 48.51
CA ASN A 205 -50.48 63.47 47.47
C ASN A 205 -50.02 64.00 46.11
N PHE A 206 -49.79 65.31 45.98
CA PHE A 206 -49.00 65.85 44.87
C PHE A 206 -47.52 65.53 45.11
N ALA A 207 -46.78 65.24 44.05
CA ALA A 207 -45.33 65.28 44.04
C ALA A 207 -44.83 66.71 43.95
N ASP A 208 -43.56 66.88 44.29
CA ASP A 208 -42.83 68.13 44.10
C ASP A 208 -42.49 68.34 42.61
N GLY A 209 -42.13 69.58 42.25
CA GLY A 209 -41.93 70.03 40.86
C GLY A 209 -43.05 70.92 40.33
N ASP A 210 -43.27 70.86 39.02
CA ASP A 210 -44.19 71.73 38.28
C ASP A 210 -45.64 71.64 38.78
N LEU A 211 -46.22 72.78 39.13
CA LEU A 211 -47.59 72.91 39.64
C LEU A 211 -48.35 74.00 38.89
N VAL A 212 -49.59 73.71 38.53
CA VAL A 212 -50.55 74.66 37.96
C VAL A 212 -51.75 74.72 38.88
N VAL A 213 -51.95 75.83 39.57
CA VAL A 213 -53.20 76.04 40.30
C VAL A 213 -54.10 76.89 39.46
N GLU A 214 -55.29 76.43 39.12
CA GLU A 214 -56.36 77.27 38.56
C GLU A 214 -57.40 77.62 39.64
N SER A 215 -58.14 78.71 39.47
CA SER A 215 -59.29 79.05 40.31
C SER A 215 -60.47 79.54 39.47
N GLU A 216 -61.42 78.66 39.25
CA GLU A 216 -62.63 78.94 38.48
C GLU A 216 -63.67 79.61 39.38
N VAL A 217 -64.20 80.76 38.98
CA VAL A 217 -65.33 81.39 39.67
C VAL A 217 -66.23 82.11 38.68
N ILE A 218 -67.54 81.89 38.76
CA ILE A 218 -68.50 82.38 37.76
C ILE A 218 -68.88 83.83 38.07
N ASP A 219 -68.80 84.70 37.06
CA ASP A 219 -69.19 86.11 37.17
C ASP A 219 -70.71 86.32 37.13
N ARG A 220 -71.11 87.60 37.13
CA ARG A 220 -72.53 88.02 37.10
C ARG A 220 -73.19 87.86 35.72
N ASN A 221 -72.42 87.45 34.70
CA ASN A 221 -72.85 87.24 33.33
C ASN A 221 -73.02 85.74 33.00
N GLY A 222 -72.57 84.85 33.89
CA GLY A 222 -72.47 83.41 33.61
C GLY A 222 -71.18 83.04 32.87
N ASN A 223 -70.21 83.95 32.79
CA ASN A 223 -68.88 83.64 32.28
C ASN A 223 -68.04 83.02 33.40
N THR A 224 -67.40 81.90 33.09
CA THR A 224 -66.32 81.34 33.89
C THR A 224 -65.14 82.32 33.89
N ILE A 225 -64.76 82.80 35.07
CA ILE A 225 -63.54 83.54 35.29
C ILE A 225 -62.55 82.52 35.84
N THR A 226 -61.87 81.87 34.91
CA THR A 226 -60.63 81.15 35.19
C THR A 226 -59.58 82.13 35.70
N ALA A 227 -58.79 81.61 36.61
CA ALA A 227 -57.59 82.19 37.17
C ALA A 227 -56.54 81.06 37.27
N GLU A 228 -55.26 81.37 37.34
CA GLU A 228 -54.11 80.44 37.30
C GLU A 228 -52.83 81.03 37.91
N ASP A 229 -52.11 80.29 38.73
CA ASP A 229 -50.72 80.60 39.03
C ASP A 229 -49.87 79.32 38.92
N LYS A 230 -48.58 79.47 38.63
CA LYS A 230 -47.72 78.41 38.13
C LYS A 230 -46.33 78.43 38.75
N LEU A 231 -46.07 77.46 39.63
CA LEU A 231 -44.71 77.10 40.01
C LEU A 231 -44.07 76.26 38.90
N GLY A 232 -42.77 76.39 38.69
CA GLY A 232 -42.04 75.40 37.90
C GLY A 232 -40.71 75.85 37.34
N THR A 233 -39.84 74.87 37.14
CA THR A 233 -38.41 75.05 36.94
C THR A 233 -38.10 75.95 35.74
N GLY A 234 -37.48 77.10 35.98
CA GLY A 234 -37.00 78.00 34.94
C GLY A 234 -38.07 78.87 34.27
N LYS A 235 -39.25 79.03 34.88
CA LYS A 235 -40.24 80.05 34.50
C LYS A 235 -39.74 81.44 34.91
N THR A 236 -40.33 82.48 34.33
CA THR A 236 -40.05 83.89 34.64
C THR A 236 -41.21 84.49 35.41
N ASP A 237 -40.96 85.06 36.59
CA ASP A 237 -41.98 85.66 37.47
C ASP A 237 -43.00 86.52 36.69
N ASP A 238 -44.30 86.27 36.88
CA ASP A 238 -45.34 87.15 36.37
C ASP A 238 -45.34 88.46 37.20
N PRO A 239 -45.17 89.64 36.56
CA PRO A 239 -45.21 90.93 37.26
C PRO A 239 -46.56 91.26 37.91
N ALA A 240 -47.61 90.44 37.74
CA ALA A 240 -48.87 90.50 38.48
C ALA A 240 -48.78 89.91 39.91
N THR A 241 -47.86 88.96 40.16
CA THR A 241 -47.82 88.12 41.37
C THR A 241 -46.44 88.14 42.04
N PRO A 242 -46.20 89.01 43.03
CA PRO A 242 -44.91 89.05 43.71
C PRO A 242 -44.56 87.75 44.45
N GLY A 243 -43.64 86.98 43.88
CA GLY A 243 -43.07 85.73 44.39
C GLY A 243 -41.70 85.45 43.78
N ASP A 244 -41.19 84.24 44.02
CA ASP A 244 -40.21 83.58 43.14
C ASP A 244 -40.97 82.40 42.54
N GLU A 245 -41.26 82.46 41.24
CA GLU A 245 -42.06 81.46 40.53
C GLU A 245 -41.17 80.49 39.72
N SER A 246 -39.84 80.64 39.86
CA SER A 246 -38.83 79.90 39.09
C SER A 246 -38.49 78.53 39.66
N GLU A 247 -38.85 78.27 40.91
CA GLU A 247 -38.78 76.97 41.60
C GLU A 247 -40.15 76.24 41.54
N GLY A 248 -40.13 74.91 41.71
CA GLY A 248 -41.34 74.09 41.79
C GLY A 248 -41.99 74.11 43.18
N LEU A 249 -43.03 73.29 43.36
CA LEU A 249 -43.42 72.82 44.69
C LEU A 249 -42.23 72.06 45.29
N ASP A 250 -41.83 72.32 46.53
CA ASP A 250 -40.56 71.81 47.09
C ASP A 250 -40.69 71.51 48.59
N ARG A 251 -40.73 70.21 48.95
CA ARG A 251 -41.07 69.73 50.29
C ARG A 251 -40.26 68.49 50.72
N VAL A 252 -39.60 67.79 49.79
CA VAL A 252 -38.78 66.59 50.04
C VAL A 252 -37.41 66.69 49.35
N ASP A 253 -36.32 66.77 50.13
CA ASP A 253 -34.96 66.74 49.59
C ASP A 253 -34.70 65.44 48.80
N GLY A 254 -34.33 65.56 47.52
CA GLY A 254 -34.02 64.44 46.64
C GLY A 254 -32.79 63.63 47.11
N LYS A 255 -32.81 62.32 46.90
CA LYS A 255 -31.73 61.38 47.31
C LYS A 255 -31.53 60.29 46.26
N ILE A 256 -30.34 59.70 46.24
CA ILE A 256 -30.01 58.52 45.44
C ILE A 256 -29.18 57.55 46.28
N THR A 257 -29.38 56.25 46.05
CA THR A 257 -28.52 55.16 46.50
C THR A 257 -28.06 54.36 45.28
N VAL A 258 -26.88 53.75 45.36
CA VAL A 258 -26.37 52.76 44.40
C VAL A 258 -25.76 51.61 45.21
N GLU A 259 -25.88 50.39 44.69
CA GLU A 259 -25.25 49.17 45.20
C GLU A 259 -24.78 48.36 43.98
N VAL A 260 -23.55 47.83 44.00
CA VAL A 260 -22.99 46.96 42.94
C VAL A 260 -22.58 45.60 43.50
N ASP A 261 -23.13 44.51 42.94
CA ASP A 261 -22.75 43.16 43.36
C ASP A 261 -21.52 42.62 42.61
N ASN A 262 -20.88 41.61 43.19
CA ASN A 262 -19.69 40.99 42.61
C ASN A 262 -19.99 40.24 41.29
N LYS A 263 -21.25 39.90 41.00
CA LYS A 263 -21.69 39.37 39.69
C LYS A 263 -22.00 40.49 38.67
N GLY A 264 -21.61 41.73 38.96
CA GLY A 264 -21.66 42.87 38.04
C GLY A 264 -23.03 43.50 37.85
N LYS A 265 -23.97 43.30 38.79
CA LYS A 265 -25.29 43.94 38.76
C LYS A 265 -25.29 45.19 39.60
N ILE A 266 -25.63 46.31 38.97
CA ILE A 266 -25.78 47.62 39.60
C ILE A 266 -27.26 47.84 39.86
N THR A 267 -27.62 48.16 41.09
CA THR A 267 -28.99 48.52 41.47
C THR A 267 -28.99 49.78 42.31
N GLY A 268 -30.15 50.43 42.44
CA GLY A 268 -30.25 51.60 43.30
C GLY A 268 -31.67 52.11 43.45
N THR A 269 -31.83 53.12 44.29
CA THR A 269 -33.12 53.78 44.53
C THR A 269 -32.98 55.29 44.55
N THR A 270 -34.06 56.01 44.25
CA THR A 270 -34.13 57.46 44.26
C THR A 270 -35.33 57.97 45.06
N GLU A 271 -35.12 58.98 45.89
CA GLU A 271 -36.17 59.77 46.53
C GLU A 271 -36.30 61.13 45.82
N ASP A 272 -37.54 61.59 45.65
CA ASP A 272 -37.96 62.74 44.82
C ASP A 272 -37.30 62.89 43.44
N VAL A 273 -37.17 61.78 42.70
CA VAL A 273 -36.86 61.79 41.26
C VAL A 273 -38.11 61.42 40.47
N LYS A 274 -38.27 61.96 39.25
CA LYS A 274 -39.40 61.62 38.36
C LYS A 274 -39.17 60.24 37.70
N PRO A 275 -40.16 59.33 37.70
CA PRO A 275 -40.07 58.10 36.90
C PRO A 275 -39.85 58.43 35.41
N GLY A 276 -38.99 57.66 34.76
CA GLY A 276 -38.51 57.93 33.40
C GLY A 276 -37.28 58.85 33.31
N GLU A 277 -36.79 59.42 34.42
CA GLU A 277 -35.52 60.14 34.43
C GLU A 277 -34.32 59.22 34.27
N LYS A 278 -33.22 59.75 33.72
CA LYS A 278 -31.94 59.05 33.65
C LYS A 278 -31.17 59.16 34.96
N VAL A 279 -30.64 58.04 35.42
CA VAL A 279 -29.45 58.00 36.26
C VAL A 279 -28.26 57.79 35.33
N ILE A 280 -27.28 58.67 35.41
CA ILE A 280 -25.97 58.47 34.80
C ILE A 280 -25.10 57.77 35.84
N ILE A 281 -24.63 56.57 35.51
CA ILE A 281 -23.78 55.76 36.36
C ILE A 281 -22.42 55.69 35.69
N THR A 282 -21.45 56.45 36.18
CA THR A 282 -20.06 56.32 35.72
C THR A 282 -19.49 55.09 36.41
N VAL A 283 -19.05 54.11 35.62
CA VAL A 283 -18.46 52.84 36.09
C VAL A 283 -16.98 52.84 35.73
N GLU A 284 -16.12 52.76 36.73
CA GLU A 284 -14.66 52.70 36.57
C GLU A 284 -14.11 51.32 37.00
N GLY A 285 -13.08 50.85 36.29
CA GLY A 285 -12.45 49.54 36.51
C GLY A 285 -11.28 49.32 35.54
N PHE A 286 -10.98 48.07 35.21
CA PHE A 286 -9.88 47.67 34.34
C PHE A 286 -10.30 46.66 33.27
N ASP A 287 -9.69 46.74 32.09
CA ASP A 287 -9.90 45.76 31.02
C ASP A 287 -9.08 44.47 31.22
N LYS A 288 -9.25 43.53 30.28
CA LYS A 288 -8.57 42.22 30.30
C LYS A 288 -7.03 42.30 30.26
N ASP A 289 -6.46 43.43 29.86
CA ASP A 289 -5.02 43.67 29.76
C ASP A 289 -4.51 44.57 30.91
N GLY A 290 -5.39 44.92 31.87
CA GLY A 290 -5.10 45.76 33.03
C GLY A 290 -5.04 47.26 32.74
N GLN A 291 -5.59 47.73 31.62
CA GLN A 291 -5.73 49.18 31.36
C GLN A 291 -6.99 49.73 32.04
N PRO A 292 -6.96 50.95 32.61
CA PRO A 292 -8.13 51.54 33.24
C PRO A 292 -9.22 51.87 32.22
N VAL A 293 -10.45 51.49 32.54
CA VAL A 293 -11.68 51.72 31.77
C VAL A 293 -12.61 52.58 32.63
N SER A 294 -13.18 53.62 32.02
CA SER A 294 -14.22 54.47 32.61
C SER A 294 -15.34 54.64 31.59
N LYS A 295 -16.59 54.37 31.99
CA LYS A 295 -17.76 54.32 31.10
C LYS A 295 -19.04 54.77 31.81
N ASP A 296 -19.74 55.72 31.18
CA ASP A 296 -21.10 56.09 31.60
C ASP A 296 -22.13 55.07 31.09
N VAL A 297 -22.97 54.59 32.00
CA VAL A 297 -24.13 53.73 31.73
C VAL A 297 -25.41 54.50 32.11
N GLU A 298 -26.39 54.53 31.21
CA GLU A 298 -27.69 55.17 31.48
C GLU A 298 -28.69 54.15 32.04
N ALA A 299 -29.15 54.35 33.28
CA ALA A 299 -30.28 53.63 33.86
C ALA A 299 -31.53 54.52 33.89
N ILE A 300 -32.73 53.93 33.88
CA ILE A 300 -34.01 54.65 33.93
C ILE A 300 -34.72 54.40 35.26
N VAL A 301 -35.10 55.48 35.95
CA VAL A 301 -35.86 55.43 37.20
C VAL A 301 -37.26 54.87 36.97
N GLN A 302 -37.59 53.79 37.68
CA GLN A 302 -38.87 53.10 37.63
C GLN A 302 -39.93 53.81 38.49
N PRO A 303 -41.24 53.49 38.35
CA PRO A 303 -42.30 54.12 39.15
C PRO A 303 -42.19 53.93 40.67
N ASP A 304 -41.49 52.88 41.13
CA ASP A 304 -41.20 52.66 42.56
C ASP A 304 -39.93 53.37 43.06
N GLY A 305 -39.28 54.16 42.20
CA GLY A 305 -38.01 54.83 42.48
C GLY A 305 -36.78 53.94 42.32
N SER A 306 -36.91 52.67 41.94
CA SER A 306 -35.74 51.81 41.68
C SER A 306 -35.10 52.07 40.32
N TYR A 307 -33.83 51.71 40.16
CA TYR A 307 -33.17 51.62 38.86
C TYR A 307 -32.14 50.47 38.85
N LYS A 308 -31.75 50.01 37.67
CA LYS A 308 -30.78 48.92 37.46
C LYS A 308 -29.93 49.14 36.22
N ALA A 309 -28.69 48.67 36.27
CA ALA A 309 -27.73 48.61 35.18
C ALA A 309 -26.81 47.39 35.35
N ASP A 310 -26.00 47.11 34.33
CA ASP A 310 -24.96 46.08 34.35
C ASP A 310 -23.59 46.75 34.20
N VAL A 311 -22.56 46.20 34.87
CA VAL A 311 -21.16 46.62 34.68
C VAL A 311 -20.75 46.35 33.22
N PRO A 312 -20.15 47.33 32.50
CA PRO A 312 -19.75 47.18 31.10
C PRO A 312 -18.89 45.94 30.82
N ALA A 313 -19.12 45.32 29.66
CA ALA A 313 -18.41 44.10 29.26
C ALA A 313 -16.90 44.34 28.99
N GLU A 314 -16.48 45.59 28.75
CA GLU A 314 -15.07 45.94 28.59
C GLU A 314 -14.27 45.97 29.90
N ILE A 315 -14.94 46.13 31.05
CA ILE A 315 -14.33 45.89 32.36
C ILE A 315 -14.29 44.38 32.57
N ALA A 316 -13.12 43.84 32.93
CA ALA A 316 -12.88 42.41 33.05
C ALA A 316 -13.09 41.86 34.48
N ASP A 317 -13.25 40.55 34.57
CA ASP A 317 -13.29 39.85 35.85
C ASP A 317 -11.91 39.95 36.55
N GLY A 318 -11.90 39.90 37.88
CA GLY A 318 -10.77 40.27 38.74
C GLY A 318 -10.58 41.79 38.97
N SER A 319 -11.29 42.65 38.23
CA SER A 319 -11.20 44.11 38.40
C SER A 319 -11.85 44.61 39.69
N SER A 320 -11.32 45.66 40.29
CA SER A 320 -12.14 46.54 41.14
C SER A 320 -13.21 47.22 40.28
N VAL A 321 -14.37 47.54 40.86
CA VAL A 321 -15.43 48.28 40.15
C VAL A 321 -15.95 49.37 41.06
N ASP A 322 -15.64 50.62 40.73
CA ASP A 322 -16.21 51.80 41.39
C ASP A 322 -17.42 52.28 40.57
N VAL A 323 -18.56 52.52 41.22
CA VAL A 323 -19.76 53.07 40.57
C VAL A 323 -20.16 54.41 41.18
N GLU A 324 -20.27 55.45 40.36
CA GLU A 324 -20.77 56.77 40.76
C GLU A 324 -22.11 57.08 40.06
N ALA A 325 -23.20 57.08 40.83
CA ALA A 325 -24.55 57.33 40.33
C ALA A 325 -25.02 58.77 40.59
N ASN A 326 -25.41 59.48 39.53
CA ASN A 326 -25.89 60.85 39.54
C ASN A 326 -27.21 61.01 38.76
N THR A 327 -28.12 61.86 39.23
CA THR A 327 -29.39 62.18 38.56
C THR A 327 -29.88 63.60 38.91
N THR A 328 -31.13 63.96 38.60
CA THR A 328 -31.76 65.22 39.06
C THR A 328 -33.10 64.97 39.75
N ASP A 329 -33.43 65.77 40.76
CA ASP A 329 -34.76 65.74 41.41
C ASP A 329 -35.86 66.32 40.51
N ARG A 330 -37.10 66.33 41.00
CA ARG A 330 -38.25 66.89 40.25
C ARG A 330 -38.15 68.40 40.05
N ASN A 331 -37.25 69.07 40.77
CA ASN A 331 -37.01 70.50 40.76
C ASN A 331 -35.72 70.84 39.98
N GLY A 332 -35.09 69.86 39.33
CA GLY A 332 -33.93 70.02 38.46
C GLY A 332 -32.61 70.24 39.20
N LYS A 333 -32.56 70.06 40.52
CA LYS A 333 -31.32 70.10 41.31
C LYS A 333 -30.57 68.78 41.14
N PRO A 334 -29.22 68.77 41.10
CA PRO A 334 -28.45 67.53 41.00
C PRO A 334 -28.59 66.71 42.28
N VAL A 335 -28.86 65.42 42.12
CA VAL A 335 -28.99 64.43 43.19
C VAL A 335 -27.89 63.38 43.01
N GLY A 336 -26.93 63.38 43.93
CA GLY A 336 -25.73 62.56 43.87
C GLY A 336 -24.48 63.36 44.24
N PRO A 337 -23.29 62.75 44.12
CA PRO A 337 -23.11 61.34 43.78
C PRO A 337 -23.53 60.40 44.91
N ALA A 338 -24.11 59.25 44.56
CA ALA A 338 -24.01 58.06 45.39
C ALA A 338 -22.90 57.17 44.83
N THR A 339 -22.06 56.64 45.72
CA THR A 339 -20.93 55.78 45.38
C THR A 339 -21.04 54.44 46.07
N ASP A 340 -20.76 53.36 45.35
CA ASP A 340 -20.49 52.04 45.90
C ASP A 340 -19.33 51.38 45.12
N ALA A 341 -18.73 50.33 45.67
CA ALA A 341 -17.59 49.69 45.03
C ALA A 341 -17.48 48.18 45.32
N VAL A 342 -17.18 47.41 44.27
CA VAL A 342 -16.57 46.09 44.42
C VAL A 342 -15.07 46.31 44.62
N GLU A 343 -14.58 46.12 45.86
CA GLU A 343 -13.15 46.15 46.15
C GLU A 343 -12.41 45.15 45.25
N GLY A 344 -11.28 45.57 44.68
CA GLY A 344 -10.45 44.70 43.85
C GLY A 344 -9.75 43.61 44.65
N LYS A 345 -8.92 42.83 43.97
CA LYS A 345 -7.99 41.87 44.58
C LYS A 345 -7.26 42.46 45.81
N THR A 346 -7.35 41.78 46.95
CA THR A 346 -6.52 42.06 48.14
C THR A 346 -6.07 40.80 48.87
N ASP A 347 -4.87 40.87 49.45
CA ASP A 347 -4.38 39.94 50.47
C ASP A 347 -5.28 40.02 51.73
N HIS A 348 -5.83 38.87 52.13
CA HIS A 348 -6.73 38.73 53.28
C HIS A 348 -6.12 38.02 54.50
N ASP A 349 -4.91 37.45 54.40
CA ASP A 349 -4.31 36.64 55.49
C ASP A 349 -2.82 36.93 55.81
N ASN A 350 -2.15 37.74 55.00
CA ASN A 350 -0.75 38.16 55.12
C ASN A 350 0.25 37.02 54.89
N ASP A 351 -0.15 35.92 54.24
CA ASP A 351 0.76 34.91 53.72
C ASP A 351 1.10 35.21 52.25
N PRO A 352 2.35 35.62 51.90
CA PRO A 352 2.72 35.97 50.53
C PRO A 352 2.78 34.77 49.56
N SER A 353 2.25 33.60 49.94
CA SER A 353 1.98 32.47 49.06
C SER A 353 0.50 32.30 48.69
N THR A 354 -0.43 33.04 49.32
CA THR A 354 -1.83 33.08 48.91
C THR A 354 -2.04 34.21 47.87
N PRO A 355 -2.72 33.95 46.74
CA PRO A 355 -3.01 35.01 45.76
C PRO A 355 -4.04 36.02 46.27
N ASP A 356 -3.89 37.29 45.90
CA ASP A 356 -4.86 38.34 46.23
C ASP A 356 -6.27 37.97 45.72
N GLN A 357 -7.27 37.99 46.60
CA GLN A 357 -8.66 37.58 46.34
C GLN A 357 -9.57 38.81 46.16
N GLY A 358 -10.57 38.74 45.27
CA GLY A 358 -11.64 39.75 45.18
C GLY A 358 -11.92 40.26 43.77
N GLY A 359 -12.59 41.42 43.66
CA GLY A 359 -13.02 42.01 42.40
C GLY A 359 -14.30 41.42 41.79
N LEU A 360 -14.64 41.92 40.59
CA LEU A 360 -15.74 41.49 39.74
C LEU A 360 -15.58 40.03 39.28
N ASP A 361 -16.59 39.21 39.47
CA ASP A 361 -16.61 37.75 39.22
C ASP A 361 -17.89 37.46 38.44
N ARG A 362 -17.87 37.31 37.11
CA ARG A 362 -19.07 37.03 36.29
C ARG A 362 -19.02 35.62 35.69
N VAL A 363 -17.83 35.07 35.46
CA VAL A 363 -17.60 33.74 34.89
C VAL A 363 -16.85 32.87 35.90
N ASP A 364 -17.50 31.82 36.41
CA ASP A 364 -16.83 30.86 37.29
C ASP A 364 -15.69 30.17 36.51
N GLY A 365 -14.44 30.41 36.94
CA GLY A 365 -13.24 29.91 36.28
C GLY A 365 -13.13 28.38 36.22
N LYS A 366 -12.51 27.88 35.14
CA LYS A 366 -12.37 26.44 34.83
C LYS A 366 -10.99 26.12 34.28
N ILE A 367 -10.58 24.88 34.43
CA ILE A 367 -9.37 24.32 33.82
C ILE A 367 -9.67 22.93 33.26
N THR A 368 -9.11 22.60 32.10
CA THR A 368 -8.97 21.23 31.59
C THR A 368 -7.49 20.87 31.49
N VAL A 369 -7.17 19.59 31.61
CA VAL A 369 -5.85 19.03 31.30
C VAL A 369 -6.05 17.73 30.53
N GLU A 370 -5.19 17.48 29.55
CA GLU A 370 -5.11 16.25 28.76
C GLU A 370 -3.62 15.91 28.59
N VAL A 371 -3.23 14.63 28.75
CA VAL A 371 -1.86 14.15 28.55
C VAL A 371 -1.82 13.04 27.50
N ASP A 372 -1.08 13.28 26.41
CA ASP A 372 -0.90 12.26 25.36
C ASP A 372 0.18 11.21 25.73
N ASN A 373 0.15 10.07 25.05
CA ASN A 373 1.12 9.00 25.25
C ASN A 373 2.55 9.41 24.87
N LYS A 374 2.74 10.42 24.00
CA LYS A 374 4.05 11.01 23.66
C LYS A 374 4.54 12.02 24.73
N GLY A 375 3.81 12.19 25.82
CA GLY A 375 4.19 13.01 26.97
C GLY A 375 3.94 14.51 26.81
N LYS A 376 3.05 14.91 25.89
CA LYS A 376 2.59 16.30 25.80
C LYS A 376 1.40 16.49 26.72
N ILE A 377 1.53 17.45 27.62
CA ILE A 377 0.44 17.90 28.48
C ILE A 377 -0.13 19.16 27.84
N THR A 378 -1.43 19.16 27.56
CA THR A 378 -2.14 20.34 27.05
C THR A 378 -3.35 20.63 27.93
N GLY A 379 -3.91 21.83 27.80
CA GLY A 379 -5.12 22.17 28.51
C GLY A 379 -5.65 23.54 28.14
N THR A 380 -6.83 23.84 28.65
CA THR A 380 -7.51 25.13 28.45
C THR A 380 -7.97 25.71 29.78
N THR A 381 -8.16 27.02 29.81
CA THR A 381 -8.64 27.75 30.98
C THR A 381 -9.76 28.71 30.60
N GLU A 382 -10.77 28.80 31.45
CA GLU A 382 -11.85 29.79 31.39
C GLU A 382 -11.74 30.69 32.63
N ASP A 383 -11.97 31.99 32.45
CA ASP A 383 -11.64 33.05 33.41
C ASP A 383 -10.26 32.93 34.10
N VAL A 384 -9.20 32.72 33.32
CA VAL A 384 -7.83 32.90 33.79
C VAL A 384 -7.17 34.05 33.02
N LYS A 385 -6.10 34.61 33.58
CA LYS A 385 -5.35 35.72 32.96
C LYS A 385 -4.22 35.18 32.07
N PRO A 386 -4.06 35.67 30.82
CA PRO A 386 -2.87 35.37 30.02
C PRO A 386 -1.59 35.80 30.75
N GLY A 387 -0.61 34.90 30.81
CA GLY A 387 0.61 35.06 31.60
C GLY A 387 0.55 34.49 33.02
N GLU A 388 -0.61 34.03 33.49
CA GLU A 388 -0.75 33.34 34.78
C GLU A 388 -0.17 31.92 34.73
N LYS A 389 0.23 31.39 35.90
CA LYS A 389 0.79 30.04 36.00
C LYS A 389 -0.28 28.98 36.16
N VAL A 390 -0.14 27.88 35.41
CA VAL A 390 -0.70 26.59 35.79
C VAL A 390 0.42 25.78 36.45
N ILE A 391 0.17 25.30 37.66
CA ILE A 391 1.01 24.31 38.33
C ILE A 391 0.45 22.94 37.98
N ILE A 392 1.26 22.14 37.31
CA ILE A 392 0.90 20.77 36.90
C ILE A 392 1.78 19.83 37.71
N THR A 393 1.22 19.18 38.72
CA THR A 393 1.92 18.11 39.43
C THR A 393 1.83 16.86 38.57
N VAL A 394 2.98 16.31 38.19
CA VAL A 394 3.10 15.11 37.34
C VAL A 394 3.71 13.99 38.15
N GLU A 395 2.99 12.90 38.31
CA GLU A 395 3.43 11.70 39.05
C GLU A 395 3.64 10.51 38.09
N GLY A 396 4.59 9.64 38.42
CA GLY A 396 4.93 8.45 37.64
C GLY A 396 6.12 7.71 38.24
N PHE A 397 6.87 6.96 37.42
CA PHE A 397 8.07 6.22 37.86
C PHE A 397 9.31 6.51 37.02
N ASP A 398 10.48 6.49 37.65
CA ASP A 398 11.79 6.53 36.98
C ASP A 398 12.20 5.18 36.38
N LYS A 399 13.31 5.18 35.66
CA LYS A 399 13.90 4.00 35.00
C LYS A 399 14.37 2.88 35.95
N ASP A 400 14.41 3.12 37.26
CA ASP A 400 14.72 2.13 38.29
C ASP A 400 13.44 1.70 39.06
N GLY A 401 12.26 2.05 38.54
CA GLY A 401 10.96 1.73 39.11
C GLY A 401 10.65 2.47 40.41
N GLN A 402 11.33 3.59 40.69
CA GLN A 402 11.06 4.40 41.87
C GLN A 402 10.03 5.50 41.54
N PRO A 403 9.05 5.78 42.43
CA PRO A 403 8.05 6.81 42.16
C PRO A 403 8.68 8.21 42.13
N VAL A 404 8.31 8.99 41.11
CA VAL A 404 8.69 10.37 40.87
C VAL A 404 7.42 11.23 40.91
N SER A 405 7.50 12.37 41.58
CA SER A 405 6.46 13.39 41.62
C SER A 405 7.13 14.74 41.44
N LYS A 406 6.60 15.58 40.53
CA LYS A 406 7.22 16.84 40.13
C LYS A 406 6.20 17.87 39.65
N ASP A 407 6.33 19.09 40.16
CA ASP A 407 5.60 20.25 39.63
C ASP A 407 6.26 20.81 38.36
N VAL A 408 5.45 21.05 37.34
CA VAL A 408 5.81 21.74 36.10
C VAL A 408 5.00 23.02 35.99
N GLU A 409 5.65 24.14 35.68
CA GLU A 409 4.99 25.42 35.47
C GLU A 409 4.67 25.62 33.98
N ALA A 410 3.38 25.67 33.63
CA ALA A 410 2.92 26.14 32.32
C ALA A 410 2.39 27.58 32.42
N ILE A 411 2.38 28.29 31.28
CA ILE A 411 1.89 29.68 31.21
C ILE A 411 0.65 29.74 30.31
N VAL A 412 -0.43 30.35 30.83
CA VAL A 412 -1.68 30.56 30.09
C VAL A 412 -1.46 31.54 28.94
N GLN A 413 -1.85 31.13 27.73
CA GLN A 413 -1.71 31.89 26.50
C GLN A 413 -2.88 32.88 26.30
N PRO A 414 -2.79 33.83 25.34
CA PRO A 414 -3.86 34.82 25.10
C PRO A 414 -5.23 34.25 24.70
N ASP A 415 -5.28 32.98 24.27
CA ASP A 415 -6.49 32.23 23.93
C ASP A 415 -7.01 31.33 25.07
N GLY A 416 -6.36 31.34 26.23
CA GLY A 416 -6.68 30.49 27.39
C GLY A 416 -6.03 29.10 27.35
N SER A 417 -5.31 28.72 26.28
CA SER A 417 -4.59 27.45 26.21
C SER A 417 -3.32 27.45 27.08
N TYR A 418 -2.83 26.28 27.46
CA TYR A 418 -1.49 26.09 28.02
C TYR A 418 -0.92 24.74 27.59
N LYS A 419 0.42 24.59 27.63
CA LYS A 419 1.14 23.37 27.27
C LYS A 419 2.35 23.15 28.16
N ALA A 420 2.67 21.89 28.42
CA ALA A 420 3.87 21.42 29.13
C ALA A 420 4.31 20.04 28.58
N ASP A 421 5.47 19.57 29.04
CA ASP A 421 6.00 18.23 28.74
C ASP A 421 6.11 17.42 30.05
N VAL A 422 5.84 16.12 30.00
CA VAL A 422 6.07 15.19 31.13
C VAL A 422 7.57 15.15 31.48
N PRO A 423 7.98 15.39 32.74
CA PRO A 423 9.39 15.49 33.14
C PRO A 423 10.25 14.30 32.70
N ALA A 424 11.42 14.58 32.13
CA ALA A 424 12.35 13.58 31.59
C ALA A 424 12.95 12.63 32.64
N GLU A 425 12.74 12.87 33.94
CA GLU A 425 13.08 11.89 35.00
C GLU A 425 12.04 10.77 35.17
N ILE A 426 10.80 10.96 34.69
CA ILE A 426 9.83 9.87 34.50
C ILE A 426 10.23 9.13 33.22
N ALA A 427 10.31 7.81 33.26
CA ALA A 427 10.76 6.97 32.15
C ALA A 427 9.65 6.68 31.13
N ASP A 428 10.02 6.14 29.97
CA ASP A 428 9.06 5.51 29.06
C ASP A 428 8.63 4.14 29.62
N GLY A 429 7.47 3.64 29.19
CA GLY A 429 6.78 2.51 29.82
C GLY A 429 6.10 2.81 31.16
N SER A 430 6.11 4.08 31.60
CA SER A 430 5.68 4.50 32.93
C SER A 430 4.22 4.97 32.93
N SER A 431 3.46 4.71 34.00
CA SER A 431 2.18 5.40 34.24
C SER A 431 2.44 6.89 34.47
N VAL A 432 1.55 7.75 33.98
CA VAL A 432 1.64 9.20 34.23
C VAL A 432 0.28 9.72 34.67
N ASP A 433 0.21 10.19 35.91
CA ASP A 433 -0.92 10.96 36.41
C ASP A 433 -0.57 12.46 36.35
N VAL A 434 -1.46 13.31 35.83
CA VAL A 434 -1.29 14.78 35.82
C VAL A 434 -2.40 15.45 36.61
N GLU A 435 -2.03 16.34 37.55
CA GLU A 435 -2.96 17.20 38.30
C GLU A 435 -2.67 18.67 38.01
N ALA A 436 -3.55 19.33 37.25
CA ALA A 436 -3.41 20.74 36.89
C ALA A 436 -4.24 21.66 37.80
N ASN A 437 -3.58 22.65 38.39
CA ASN A 437 -4.15 23.66 39.26
C ASN A 437 -3.71 25.08 38.85
N THR A 438 -4.61 26.06 38.91
CA THR A 438 -4.33 27.48 38.66
C THR A 438 -5.26 28.37 39.51
N THR A 439 -5.32 29.67 39.22
CA THR A 439 -6.28 30.60 39.83
C THR A 439 -7.05 31.40 38.79
N ASP A 440 -8.32 31.67 39.07
CA ASP A 440 -9.16 32.53 38.22
C ASP A 440 -8.75 34.01 38.30
N ARG A 441 -9.40 34.87 37.52
CA ARG A 441 -9.09 36.31 37.55
C ARG A 441 -9.42 36.94 38.90
N ASN A 442 -10.31 36.36 39.69
CA ASN A 442 -10.57 36.78 41.06
C ASN A 442 -9.52 36.27 42.07
N GLY A 443 -8.65 35.34 41.66
CA GLY A 443 -7.57 34.76 42.46
C GLY A 443 -7.95 33.45 43.14
N LYS A 444 -9.20 33.01 43.01
CA LYS A 444 -9.72 31.80 43.64
C LYS A 444 -9.13 30.57 42.94
N PRO A 445 -8.76 29.50 43.69
CA PRO A 445 -8.24 28.26 43.11
C PRO A 445 -9.20 27.63 42.09
N VAL A 446 -8.64 27.23 40.95
CA VAL A 446 -9.30 26.54 39.85
C VAL A 446 -8.57 25.23 39.60
N GLY A 447 -9.25 24.13 39.88
CA GLY A 447 -8.69 22.77 39.85
C GLY A 447 -9.11 21.96 41.10
N PRO A 448 -8.56 20.75 41.26
CA PRO A 448 -7.72 20.08 40.26
C PRO A 448 -8.51 19.64 39.03
N ALA A 449 -7.92 19.80 37.85
CA ALA A 449 -8.24 18.93 36.71
C ALA A 449 -7.22 17.80 36.66
N THR A 450 -7.69 16.58 36.38
CA THR A 450 -6.86 15.38 36.36
C THR A 450 -7.03 14.64 35.05
N ASP A 451 -5.93 14.17 34.49
CA ASP A 451 -5.91 13.19 33.40
C ASP A 451 -4.75 12.19 33.63
N ALA A 452 -4.76 11.05 32.94
CA ALA A 452 -3.74 10.03 33.12
C ALA A 452 -3.45 9.19 31.88
N VAL A 453 -2.16 8.95 31.61
CA VAL A 453 -1.72 7.83 30.79
C VAL A 453 -1.69 6.60 31.70
N GLU A 454 -2.68 5.71 31.55
CA GLU A 454 -2.72 4.46 32.31
C GLU A 454 -1.40 3.69 32.15
N GLY A 455 -0.88 3.20 33.28
CA GLY A 455 0.31 2.36 33.29
C GLY A 455 0.11 1.04 32.53
N LYS A 456 1.20 0.29 32.37
CA LYS A 456 1.13 -1.02 31.72
C LYS A 456 0.10 -1.94 32.36
N THR A 457 -0.76 -2.56 31.56
CA THR A 457 -1.69 -3.60 32.02
C THR A 457 -1.77 -4.79 31.05
N ASP A 458 -1.98 -5.97 31.63
CA ASP A 458 -2.43 -7.18 30.95
C ASP A 458 -3.85 -6.98 30.39
N HIS A 459 -3.95 -6.84 29.06
CA HIS A 459 -5.21 -6.64 28.34
C HIS A 459 -5.88 -7.93 27.85
N ASP A 460 -5.17 -9.05 27.73
CA ASP A 460 -5.65 -10.30 27.10
C ASP A 460 -5.75 -11.51 28.06
N ASN A 461 -5.15 -11.41 29.24
CA ASN A 461 -5.03 -12.40 30.31
C ASN A 461 -4.14 -13.61 29.91
N ASP A 462 -3.24 -13.45 28.94
CA ASP A 462 -2.19 -14.42 28.62
C ASP A 462 -0.86 -14.03 29.31
N PRO A 463 -0.38 -14.79 30.32
CA PRO A 463 0.86 -14.49 31.04
C PRO A 463 2.14 -14.74 30.22
N SER A 464 2.06 -14.76 28.88
CA SER A 464 3.18 -14.76 27.95
C SER A 464 3.26 -13.51 27.04
N THR A 465 2.25 -12.64 27.04
CA THR A 465 2.35 -11.28 26.49
C THR A 465 2.84 -10.31 27.58
N PRO A 466 3.61 -9.25 27.27
CA PRO A 466 3.94 -8.22 28.25
C PRO A 466 2.76 -7.30 28.53
N ASP A 467 2.69 -6.77 29.76
CA ASP A 467 1.77 -5.67 30.10
C ASP A 467 1.96 -4.49 29.11
N GLN A 468 0.87 -4.00 28.51
CA GLN A 468 0.85 -2.97 27.48
C GLN A 468 0.46 -1.60 28.06
N GLY A 469 1.07 -0.51 27.61
CA GLY A 469 0.63 0.87 27.94
C GLY A 469 1.72 1.76 28.54
N GLY A 470 1.30 2.80 29.26
CA GLY A 470 2.19 3.85 29.77
C GLY A 470 2.68 4.85 28.71
N LEU A 471 3.58 5.72 29.15
CA LEU A 471 4.21 6.81 28.38
C LEU A 471 5.21 6.30 27.33
N ASP A 472 5.03 6.66 26.07
CA ASP A 472 5.77 6.21 24.87
C ASP A 472 6.32 7.45 24.15
N ARG A 473 7.55 7.91 24.47
CA ARG A 473 8.15 9.09 23.82
C ARG A 473 9.07 8.74 22.66
N VAL A 474 9.63 7.53 22.65
CA VAL A 474 10.61 7.07 21.65
C VAL A 474 10.08 5.82 20.96
N ASP A 475 9.71 5.94 19.68
CA ASP A 475 9.13 4.81 18.96
C ASP A 475 10.06 3.58 18.96
N GLY A 476 9.58 2.51 19.60
CA GLY A 476 10.27 1.23 19.64
C GLY A 476 10.66 0.72 18.26
N SER A 477 11.91 0.29 18.12
CA SER A 477 12.42 -0.35 16.91
C SER A 477 13.40 -1.46 17.23
N LEU A 478 13.36 -2.48 16.39
CA LEU A 478 14.26 -3.63 16.38
C LEU A 478 14.90 -3.66 15.00
N LYS A 479 16.21 -3.91 14.93
CA LYS A 479 16.91 -4.11 13.65
C LYS A 479 18.00 -5.17 13.75
N ILE A 480 17.96 -6.16 12.88
CA ILE A 480 19.08 -7.05 12.57
C ILE A 480 20.09 -6.23 11.74
N THR A 481 21.37 -6.31 12.08
CA THR A 481 22.44 -5.48 11.50
C THR A 481 23.57 -6.29 10.85
N GLU A 482 23.70 -7.56 11.22
CA GLU A 482 24.67 -8.50 10.65
C GLU A 482 24.15 -9.92 10.89
N ILE A 483 24.13 -10.74 9.85
CA ILE A 483 24.15 -12.20 9.94
C ILE A 483 25.37 -12.64 9.14
N ASN A 484 26.28 -13.40 9.75
CA ASN A 484 27.54 -13.78 9.11
C ASN A 484 27.65 -15.29 8.87
N GLU A 485 28.63 -15.67 8.04
CA GLU A 485 28.92 -17.06 7.64
C GLU A 485 29.26 -17.99 8.83
N ASP A 486 29.65 -17.42 9.98
CA ASP A 486 29.88 -18.16 11.24
C ASP A 486 28.59 -18.39 12.06
N GLY A 487 27.42 -17.96 11.56
CA GLY A 487 26.12 -18.13 12.23
C GLY A 487 25.84 -17.15 13.38
N VAL A 488 26.57 -16.02 13.46
CA VAL A 488 26.31 -14.99 14.47
C VAL A 488 25.32 -13.97 13.93
N VAL A 489 24.14 -13.89 14.55
CA VAL A 489 23.16 -12.82 14.34
C VAL A 489 23.45 -11.68 15.32
N LYS A 490 23.53 -10.45 14.83
CA LYS A 490 23.69 -9.23 15.64
C LYS A 490 22.66 -8.20 15.22
N GLY A 491 22.15 -7.44 16.19
CA GLY A 491 21.25 -6.34 15.92
C GLY A 491 21.32 -5.24 16.96
N GLN A 492 20.50 -4.22 16.74
CA GLN A 492 20.28 -3.09 17.64
C GLN A 492 18.79 -2.89 17.90
N THR A 493 18.50 -2.25 19.03
CA THR A 493 17.15 -1.82 19.41
C THR A 493 17.17 -0.34 19.76
N THR A 494 16.10 0.36 19.40
CA THR A 494 15.72 1.62 20.06
C THR A 494 14.51 1.33 20.95
N ASP A 495 14.55 1.86 22.16
CA ASP A 495 13.47 1.75 23.15
C ASP A 495 13.00 0.32 23.50
N VAL A 496 13.89 -0.68 23.48
CA VAL A 496 13.59 -2.01 24.05
C VAL A 496 14.26 -2.15 25.42
N PRO A 497 13.57 -2.66 26.46
CA PRO A 497 14.15 -2.74 27.81
C PRO A 497 15.41 -3.61 27.85
N VAL A 498 16.42 -3.15 28.60
CA VAL A 498 17.67 -3.91 28.80
C VAL A 498 17.38 -5.21 29.56
N GLY A 499 17.73 -6.34 28.94
CA GLY A 499 17.42 -7.67 29.46
C GLY A 499 16.11 -8.27 28.95
N SER A 500 15.33 -7.57 28.12
CA SER A 500 14.20 -8.17 27.40
C SER A 500 14.66 -9.24 26.41
N ASP A 501 13.84 -10.26 26.25
CA ASP A 501 14.03 -11.31 25.25
C ASP A 501 13.82 -10.76 23.83
N VAL A 502 14.79 -11.02 22.94
CA VAL A 502 14.66 -10.92 21.49
C VAL A 502 14.56 -12.35 20.97
N VAL A 503 13.39 -12.71 20.44
CA VAL A 503 13.08 -14.04 19.91
C VAL A 503 13.32 -14.03 18.41
N LEU A 504 14.33 -14.76 17.94
CA LEU A 504 14.50 -15.01 16.52
C LEU A 504 13.65 -16.22 16.10
N THR A 505 12.88 -16.06 15.03
CA THR A 505 12.13 -17.11 14.36
C THR A 505 12.60 -17.25 12.91
N PHE A 506 12.50 -18.46 12.36
CA PHE A 506 13.16 -18.81 11.10
C PHE A 506 12.16 -19.34 10.07
N LYS A 507 12.31 -18.89 8.83
CA LYS A 507 11.66 -19.46 7.64
C LYS A 507 12.74 -19.92 6.66
N ASP A 508 12.43 -20.87 5.81
CA ASP A 508 13.25 -21.19 4.65
C ASP A 508 13.02 -20.20 3.49
N HIS A 509 13.85 -20.30 2.46
CA HIS A 509 13.80 -19.48 1.24
C HIS A 509 12.42 -19.47 0.53
N THR A 510 11.55 -20.48 0.72
CA THR A 510 10.18 -20.50 0.17
C THR A 510 9.18 -19.68 1.01
N GLY A 511 9.63 -19.11 2.13
CA GLY A 511 8.80 -18.44 3.13
C GLY A 511 8.10 -19.40 4.09
N SER A 512 8.37 -20.70 4.02
CA SER A 512 7.80 -21.74 4.87
C SER A 512 8.48 -21.79 6.24
N GLN A 513 7.74 -22.11 7.29
CA GLN A 513 8.24 -22.00 8.67
C GLN A 513 9.13 -23.18 9.05
N ILE A 514 10.35 -22.89 9.51
CA ILE A 514 11.29 -23.91 9.97
C ILE A 514 10.86 -24.38 11.37
N ASN A 515 10.57 -25.68 11.46
CA ASN A 515 10.09 -26.33 12.68
C ASN A 515 11.11 -27.35 13.19
N ASP A 516 11.29 -27.42 14.50
CA ASP A 516 12.09 -28.44 15.18
C ASP A 516 11.53 -29.84 14.83
N PRO A 517 12.34 -30.74 14.24
CA PRO A 517 11.85 -32.00 13.68
C PRO A 517 11.47 -33.05 14.74
N VAL A 518 11.72 -32.79 16.03
CA VAL A 518 11.41 -33.70 17.15
C VAL A 518 10.10 -33.31 17.84
N THR A 519 9.76 -32.02 17.84
CA THR A 519 8.62 -31.44 18.57
C THR A 519 7.52 -30.88 17.65
N GLY A 520 7.83 -30.61 16.38
CA GLY A 520 6.89 -30.03 15.41
C GLY A 520 6.46 -28.60 15.74
N LYS A 521 7.31 -27.85 16.44
CA LYS A 521 7.13 -26.43 16.78
C LYS A 521 8.13 -25.56 16.02
N PRO A 522 7.86 -24.26 15.82
CA PRO A 522 8.81 -23.35 15.19
C PRO A 522 10.15 -23.37 15.92
N VAL A 523 11.26 -23.35 15.19
CA VAL A 523 12.58 -23.14 15.81
C VAL A 523 12.64 -21.69 16.27
N THR A 524 12.98 -21.49 17.54
CA THR A 524 13.10 -20.17 18.16
C THR A 524 14.44 -20.04 18.86
N VAL A 525 15.20 -18.99 18.57
CA VAL A 525 16.48 -18.68 19.23
C VAL A 525 16.33 -17.38 19.99
N THR A 526 16.28 -17.45 21.32
CA THR A 526 16.15 -16.28 22.18
C THR A 526 17.51 -15.75 22.62
N THR A 527 17.68 -14.43 22.57
CA THR A 527 18.78 -13.70 23.20
C THR A 527 18.24 -12.49 23.96
N VAL A 528 19.09 -11.68 24.59
CA VAL A 528 18.65 -10.53 25.40
C VAL A 528 19.31 -9.22 24.98
N VAL A 529 18.58 -8.12 25.10
CA VAL A 529 19.08 -6.77 24.84
C VAL A 529 20.15 -6.39 25.87
N LYS A 530 21.34 -6.01 25.39
CA LYS A 530 22.48 -5.59 26.20
C LYS A 530 22.35 -4.13 26.66
N PRO A 531 23.12 -3.68 27.67
CA PRO A 531 23.07 -2.29 28.17
C PRO A 531 23.47 -1.18 27.19
N ASP A 532 23.89 -1.51 25.97
CA ASP A 532 24.20 -0.58 24.88
C ASP A 532 23.15 -0.60 23.75
N GLY A 533 22.02 -1.29 23.96
CA GLY A 533 20.96 -1.46 22.96
C GLY A 533 21.29 -2.49 21.88
N SER A 534 22.45 -3.17 21.92
CA SER A 534 22.73 -4.25 20.98
C SER A 534 22.19 -5.60 21.46
N TYR A 535 21.94 -6.52 20.54
CA TYR A 535 21.74 -7.94 20.84
C TYR A 535 22.62 -8.78 19.92
N GLU A 536 22.94 -10.00 20.35
CA GLU A 536 23.86 -10.90 19.65
C GLU A 536 23.55 -12.34 20.06
N VAL A 537 23.56 -13.26 19.10
CA VAL A 537 23.39 -14.69 19.37
C VAL A 537 24.08 -15.55 18.33
N GLN A 538 24.67 -16.65 18.78
CA GLN A 538 25.14 -17.74 17.93
C GLN A 538 23.93 -18.62 17.61
N LEU A 539 23.63 -18.81 16.33
CA LEU A 539 22.63 -19.80 15.91
C LEU A 539 23.10 -21.23 16.25
N PRO A 540 22.17 -22.18 16.47
CA PRO A 540 22.50 -23.61 16.51
C PRO A 540 23.33 -24.04 15.28
N GLU A 541 24.15 -25.08 15.40
CA GLU A 541 25.00 -25.56 14.29
C GLU A 541 24.16 -25.87 13.04
N ASP A 542 22.98 -26.48 13.22
CA ASP A 542 22.01 -26.79 12.15
C ASP A 542 21.60 -25.53 11.35
N LEU A 543 21.23 -24.44 12.02
CA LEU A 543 20.86 -23.16 11.37
C LEU A 543 22.08 -22.36 10.89
N THR A 544 23.23 -22.51 11.55
CA THR A 544 24.50 -21.91 11.13
C THR A 544 24.92 -22.40 9.75
N SER A 545 24.61 -23.66 9.42
CA SER A 545 24.85 -24.21 8.07
C SER A 545 23.90 -23.70 6.97
N LEU A 546 22.88 -22.92 7.34
CA LEU A 546 21.77 -22.50 6.47
C LEU A 546 21.59 -20.97 6.42
N THR A 547 22.53 -20.15 6.90
CA THR A 547 22.41 -18.67 6.94
C THR A 547 22.12 -18.02 5.58
N ASP A 548 22.56 -18.66 4.49
CA ASP A 548 22.32 -18.27 3.09
C ASP A 548 20.93 -18.66 2.57
N GLN A 549 20.11 -19.38 3.36
CA GLN A 549 18.87 -20.04 2.93
C GLN A 549 17.69 -19.85 3.89
N ILE A 550 17.85 -19.01 4.93
CA ILE A 550 16.85 -18.77 5.97
C ILE A 550 16.55 -17.28 6.14
N ASN A 551 15.27 -16.92 6.04
CA ASN A 551 14.80 -15.60 6.43
C ASN A 551 14.72 -15.54 7.96
N VAL A 552 15.34 -14.51 8.56
CA VAL A 552 15.40 -14.37 10.03
C VAL A 552 14.47 -13.24 10.46
N LYS A 553 13.42 -13.60 11.19
CA LYS A 553 12.50 -12.67 11.81
C LYS A 553 12.85 -12.50 13.29
N ALA A 554 13.28 -11.32 13.70
CA ALA A 554 13.45 -10.96 15.09
C ALA A 554 12.16 -10.38 15.64
N ASP A 555 11.78 -10.75 16.87
CA ASP A 555 10.63 -10.22 17.61
C ASP A 555 11.05 -9.81 19.03
N SER A 556 10.56 -8.68 19.50
CA SER A 556 10.65 -8.24 20.90
C SER A 556 9.53 -7.24 21.21
N PHE A 557 9.60 -6.56 22.35
CA PHE A 557 8.60 -5.59 22.79
C PHE A 557 9.30 -4.34 23.36
N ASP A 558 8.79 -3.15 23.01
CA ASP A 558 9.37 -1.87 23.42
C ASP A 558 9.15 -1.54 24.91
N ASN A 559 9.63 -0.38 25.39
CA ASN A 559 9.45 -0.03 26.81
C ASN A 559 7.97 0.15 27.17
N ASN A 560 7.05 0.23 26.21
CA ASN A 560 5.61 0.27 26.43
C ASN A 560 4.91 -1.09 26.25
N GLY A 561 5.69 -2.13 25.94
CA GLY A 561 5.20 -3.48 25.68
C GLY A 561 4.73 -3.71 24.25
N LYS A 562 4.67 -2.66 23.41
CA LYS A 562 4.19 -2.77 22.03
C LYS A 562 5.17 -3.63 21.20
N PRO A 563 4.67 -4.54 20.35
CA PRO A 563 5.53 -5.46 19.60
C PRO A 563 6.40 -4.71 18.58
N VAL A 564 7.69 -5.04 18.57
CA VAL A 564 8.67 -4.58 17.58
C VAL A 564 9.28 -5.80 16.90
N SER A 565 9.34 -5.77 15.56
CA SER A 565 9.84 -6.89 14.77
C SER A 565 10.71 -6.40 13.62
N ASP A 566 11.70 -7.20 13.22
CA ASP A 566 12.47 -7.00 11.99
C ASP A 566 12.53 -8.28 11.17
N ASN A 567 12.57 -8.14 9.85
CA ASN A 567 12.62 -9.24 8.88
C ASN A 567 13.76 -8.95 7.89
N GLU A 568 14.98 -9.37 8.19
CA GLU A 568 16.04 -9.37 7.17
C GLU A 568 15.96 -10.66 6.36
N ASP A 569 15.85 -10.51 5.04
CA ASP A 569 16.06 -11.60 4.07
C ASP A 569 17.55 -11.59 3.69
N THR A 570 18.28 -12.63 4.07
CA THR A 570 19.75 -12.72 3.86
C THR A 570 20.14 -13.20 2.47
N LYS A 571 19.17 -13.48 1.60
CA LYS A 571 19.42 -13.98 0.24
C LYS A 571 20.37 -13.05 -0.52
N LYS A 572 21.34 -13.66 -1.19
CA LYS A 572 22.03 -13.05 -2.33
C LYS A 572 21.01 -12.93 -3.48
N PRO A 573 21.17 -11.94 -4.38
CA PRO A 573 20.36 -11.85 -5.58
C PRO A 573 20.28 -13.18 -6.35
N ILE A 574 19.15 -13.44 -6.99
CA ILE A 574 18.84 -14.59 -7.85
C ILE A 574 18.48 -14.19 -9.28
N THR A 575 18.67 -15.11 -10.22
CA THR A 575 18.14 -15.02 -11.58
C THR A 575 17.33 -16.28 -11.84
N GLU A 576 16.02 -16.11 -11.99
CA GLU A 576 15.07 -17.22 -12.08
C GLU A 576 14.13 -17.04 -13.28
N VAL A 577 13.92 -18.13 -14.03
CA VAL A 577 13.09 -18.16 -15.25
C VAL A 577 12.35 -19.49 -15.29
N THR A 578 11.05 -19.44 -15.51
CA THR A 578 10.11 -20.50 -15.12
C THR A 578 9.56 -21.34 -16.30
N SER A 579 8.68 -22.29 -15.99
CA SER A 579 7.81 -23.01 -16.92
C SER A 579 6.80 -22.06 -17.56
N ASN A 580 6.12 -22.49 -18.64
CA ASN A 580 5.07 -21.72 -19.31
C ASN A 580 3.67 -22.06 -18.75
N ASP A 581 3.53 -22.03 -17.43
CA ASP A 581 2.32 -22.36 -16.66
C ASP A 581 2.08 -21.25 -15.62
N ASP A 582 0.85 -21.03 -15.13
CA ASP A 582 0.50 -19.98 -14.14
C ASP A 582 1.46 -19.96 -12.91
N ASN A 583 2.32 -18.94 -12.77
CA ASN A 583 3.50 -18.92 -11.89
C ASN A 583 3.76 -17.56 -11.17
N ASN A 584 3.73 -17.52 -9.83
CA ASN A 584 4.34 -16.46 -9.00
C ASN A 584 5.81 -16.71 -8.70
N LEU A 585 6.61 -15.68 -8.90
CA LEU A 585 8.01 -15.63 -8.52
C LEU A 585 8.16 -14.78 -7.24
N ILE A 586 9.11 -15.09 -6.36
CA ILE A 586 9.48 -14.23 -5.22
C ILE A 586 11.00 -14.12 -5.15
N GLY A 587 11.52 -12.92 -5.35
CA GLY A 587 12.93 -12.60 -5.20
C GLY A 587 13.37 -12.42 -3.74
N THR A 588 14.19 -11.39 -3.53
CA THR A 588 15.15 -11.33 -2.43
C THR A 588 15.22 -9.94 -1.78
N ALA A 589 16.39 -9.58 -1.25
CA ALA A 589 16.75 -8.26 -0.75
C ALA A 589 17.90 -7.60 -1.55
N GLY A 590 18.14 -8.03 -2.81
CA GLY A 590 19.01 -7.30 -3.73
C GLY A 590 18.74 -7.59 -5.21
N ASP A 591 19.15 -6.64 -6.06
CA ASP A 591 19.06 -6.57 -7.53
C ASP A 591 18.82 -7.91 -8.30
N ASP A 592 17.56 -8.31 -8.40
CA ASP A 592 17.11 -9.59 -8.96
C ASP A 592 16.79 -9.56 -10.47
N ILE A 593 16.65 -10.75 -11.06
CA ILE A 593 16.06 -10.93 -12.40
C ILE A 593 15.04 -12.07 -12.36
N LEU A 594 13.77 -11.77 -12.63
CA LEU A 594 12.66 -12.72 -12.59
C LEU A 594 11.90 -12.68 -13.92
N ALA A 595 11.54 -13.84 -14.49
CA ALA A 595 10.68 -13.92 -15.68
C ALA A 595 9.72 -15.12 -15.61
N GLY A 596 8.42 -14.86 -15.79
CA GLY A 596 7.29 -15.79 -15.61
C GLY A 596 7.17 -16.94 -16.62
N ASP A 597 7.82 -16.84 -17.79
CA ASP A 597 8.15 -18.05 -18.57
C ASP A 597 9.54 -18.11 -19.20
N THR A 598 9.90 -19.34 -19.61
CA THR A 598 10.97 -19.64 -20.56
C THR A 598 10.58 -19.29 -22.00
N GLY A 599 9.29 -19.37 -22.35
CA GLY A 599 8.77 -19.09 -23.69
C GLY A 599 9.01 -20.22 -24.69
N GLY A 600 9.43 -19.89 -25.91
CA GLY A 600 9.74 -20.85 -26.97
C GLY A 600 8.71 -20.91 -28.09
N LEU A 601 8.63 -22.08 -28.75
CA LEU A 601 7.68 -22.37 -29.83
C LEU A 601 6.73 -23.47 -29.37
N LYS A 602 5.44 -23.35 -29.72
CA LYS A 602 4.43 -24.37 -29.46
C LYS A 602 4.82 -25.70 -30.10
N THR A 603 4.56 -26.82 -29.42
CA THR A 603 4.97 -28.17 -29.86
C THR A 603 3.77 -29.07 -30.22
N ASN A 604 4.05 -30.20 -30.87
CA ASN A 604 3.08 -31.26 -31.17
C ASN A 604 2.71 -32.15 -29.96
N PHE A 605 3.21 -31.85 -28.76
CA PHE A 605 2.97 -32.62 -27.54
C PHE A 605 2.15 -31.80 -26.54
N GLU A 606 1.04 -32.37 -26.08
CA GLU A 606 0.20 -31.84 -25.00
C GLU A 606 0.83 -32.22 -23.65
N ALA A 607 0.81 -31.31 -22.67
CA ALA A 607 1.28 -31.62 -21.30
C ALA A 607 0.52 -32.82 -20.70
N GLY A 608 1.20 -33.61 -19.88
CA GLY A 608 0.74 -34.82 -19.21
C GLY A 608 0.56 -36.05 -20.11
N HIS A 609 0.63 -35.90 -21.43
CA HIS A 609 0.28 -36.96 -22.37
C HIS A 609 1.48 -37.85 -22.74
N SER A 610 1.28 -39.16 -22.76
CA SER A 610 2.34 -40.12 -23.11
C SER A 610 2.22 -40.58 -24.56
N TYR A 611 3.36 -40.69 -25.25
CA TYR A 611 3.43 -40.84 -26.71
C TYR A 611 4.30 -42.03 -27.15
N ASN A 612 3.97 -42.63 -28.29
CA ASN A 612 4.87 -43.46 -29.09
C ASN A 612 5.25 -42.69 -30.35
N VAL A 613 6.46 -42.12 -30.41
CA VAL A 613 6.97 -41.38 -31.57
C VAL A 613 7.83 -42.30 -32.43
N SER A 614 7.52 -42.43 -33.72
CA SER A 614 8.33 -43.17 -34.69
C SER A 614 8.89 -42.25 -35.77
N VAL A 615 10.21 -42.05 -35.76
CA VAL A 615 10.93 -41.28 -36.78
C VAL A 615 11.29 -42.22 -37.92
N VAL A 616 10.58 -42.10 -39.04
CA VAL A 616 10.81 -42.89 -40.25
C VAL A 616 11.76 -42.12 -41.16
N LEU A 617 13.05 -42.35 -40.97
CA LEU A 617 14.14 -41.59 -41.61
C LEU A 617 14.68 -42.26 -42.88
N ASP A 618 14.75 -41.47 -43.96
CA ASP A 618 15.46 -41.84 -45.18
C ASP A 618 16.98 -41.91 -44.95
N LEU A 619 17.58 -43.05 -45.28
CA LEU A 619 19.03 -43.24 -45.35
C LEU A 619 19.44 -43.77 -46.73
N SER A 620 18.71 -43.41 -47.78
CA SER A 620 19.14 -43.62 -49.16
C SER A 620 20.25 -42.64 -49.57
N GLY A 621 20.99 -42.96 -50.64
CA GLY A 621 22.25 -42.29 -50.97
C GLY A 621 22.12 -40.80 -51.32
N SER A 622 20.93 -40.32 -51.66
CA SER A 622 20.64 -38.90 -51.91
C SER A 622 20.77 -38.02 -50.66
N MET A 623 20.60 -38.60 -49.47
CA MET A 623 20.78 -37.87 -48.20
C MET A 623 22.23 -37.38 -47.96
N ASN A 624 23.21 -37.84 -48.76
CA ASN A 624 24.58 -37.28 -48.76
C ASN A 624 24.73 -36.01 -49.62
N TYR A 625 23.67 -35.53 -50.27
CA TYR A 625 23.68 -34.31 -51.08
C TYR A 625 23.48 -33.05 -50.23
N ALA A 626 23.67 -31.89 -50.85
CA ALA A 626 23.33 -30.60 -50.29
C ALA A 626 21.80 -30.42 -50.20
N LEU A 627 21.33 -29.62 -49.26
CA LEU A 627 19.91 -29.36 -49.03
C LEU A 627 19.23 -28.68 -50.24
N ASP A 628 19.99 -27.85 -50.98
CA ASP A 628 19.54 -27.03 -52.13
C ASP A 628 19.65 -27.70 -53.51
N SER A 629 20.38 -28.83 -53.62
CA SER A 629 20.80 -29.37 -54.91
C SER A 629 21.15 -30.86 -54.84
N ASN A 630 20.98 -31.57 -55.97
CA ASN A 630 21.23 -33.02 -56.05
C ASN A 630 22.71 -33.35 -56.32
N ASN A 631 23.63 -32.71 -55.60
CA ASN A 631 25.07 -32.95 -55.62
C ASN A 631 25.59 -33.03 -54.19
N ASN A 632 26.74 -33.66 -53.97
CA ASN A 632 27.44 -33.60 -52.68
C ASN A 632 27.70 -32.14 -52.26
N PRO A 633 27.61 -31.79 -50.95
CA PRO A 633 27.82 -30.44 -50.45
C PRO A 633 29.23 -29.89 -50.77
N ALA A 634 29.34 -28.56 -50.86
CA ALA A 634 30.62 -27.89 -50.98
C ALA A 634 31.43 -27.99 -49.66
N THR A 635 32.74 -27.77 -49.73
CA THR A 635 33.61 -27.80 -48.53
C THR A 635 33.16 -26.75 -47.51
N GLY A 636 32.70 -27.21 -46.34
CA GLY A 636 32.14 -26.36 -45.28
C GLY A 636 30.61 -26.29 -45.24
N GLN A 637 29.90 -26.97 -46.14
CA GLN A 637 28.45 -27.18 -46.07
C GLN A 637 28.13 -28.57 -45.51
N LEU A 638 27.00 -28.67 -44.81
CA LEU A 638 26.43 -29.92 -44.30
C LEU A 638 25.62 -30.65 -45.39
N SER A 639 25.49 -31.97 -45.27
CA SER A 639 24.57 -32.77 -46.10
C SER A 639 23.15 -32.80 -45.52
N ARG A 640 22.17 -33.26 -46.32
CA ARG A 640 20.79 -33.50 -45.87
C ARG A 640 20.73 -34.41 -44.66
N LEU A 641 21.60 -35.44 -44.60
CA LEU A 641 21.72 -36.33 -43.44
C LEU A 641 22.24 -35.59 -42.21
N ASP A 642 23.29 -34.78 -42.34
CA ASP A 642 23.87 -34.07 -41.19
C ASP A 642 22.86 -33.07 -40.59
N ILE A 643 22.10 -32.39 -41.46
CA ILE A 643 21.05 -31.45 -41.06
C ILE A 643 19.86 -32.20 -40.44
N ALA A 644 19.48 -33.37 -40.98
CA ALA A 644 18.46 -34.24 -40.37
C ALA A 644 18.92 -34.81 -39.01
N LYS A 645 20.20 -35.14 -38.84
CA LYS A 645 20.78 -35.54 -37.53
C LYS A 645 20.69 -34.40 -36.51
N ALA A 646 21.03 -33.17 -36.91
CA ALA A 646 20.95 -32.00 -36.03
C ALA A 646 19.50 -31.72 -35.58
N GLY A 647 18.55 -31.67 -36.52
CA GLY A 647 17.14 -31.46 -36.21
C GLY A 647 16.52 -32.58 -35.37
N LEU A 648 16.89 -33.83 -35.64
CA LEU A 648 16.45 -34.97 -34.83
C LEU A 648 17.00 -34.90 -33.40
N LYS A 649 18.25 -34.47 -33.20
CA LYS A 649 18.82 -34.27 -31.86
C LYS A 649 18.08 -33.18 -31.07
N ALA A 650 17.84 -32.02 -31.68
CA ALA A 650 17.10 -30.92 -31.05
C ALA A 650 15.66 -31.32 -30.68
N PHE A 651 14.95 -31.99 -31.59
CA PHE A 651 13.60 -32.50 -31.36
C PHE A 651 13.53 -33.50 -30.19
N ILE A 652 14.50 -34.43 -30.12
CA ILE A 652 14.59 -35.40 -29.02
C ILE A 652 14.97 -34.70 -27.70
N GLN A 653 15.74 -33.62 -27.74
CA GLN A 653 16.09 -32.87 -26.53
C GLN A 653 14.87 -32.14 -25.92
N GLN A 654 13.84 -31.82 -26.70
CA GLN A 654 12.56 -31.34 -26.14
C GLN A 654 11.70 -32.46 -25.54
N MET A 655 11.70 -33.66 -26.14
CA MET A 655 11.03 -34.85 -25.58
C MET A 655 11.55 -35.25 -24.19
N VAL A 656 12.71 -34.73 -23.79
CA VAL A 656 13.35 -34.98 -22.49
C VAL A 656 12.81 -34.07 -21.37
N GLU A 657 12.28 -32.90 -21.74
CA GLU A 657 11.65 -31.94 -20.81
C GLU A 657 10.11 -32.07 -20.83
N HIS A 658 9.57 -33.04 -21.58
CA HIS A 658 8.14 -33.36 -21.57
C HIS A 658 7.78 -34.16 -20.31
N ASP A 659 6.65 -33.83 -19.70
CA ASP A 659 6.19 -34.38 -18.43
C ASP A 659 5.46 -35.73 -18.57
N GLY A 660 5.13 -36.12 -19.81
CA GLY A 660 4.64 -37.44 -20.18
C GLY A 660 5.73 -38.42 -20.61
N ILE A 661 5.40 -39.71 -20.69
CA ILE A 661 6.37 -40.74 -21.10
C ILE A 661 6.40 -40.85 -22.62
N ILE A 662 7.54 -40.48 -23.23
CA ILE A 662 7.76 -40.59 -24.68
C ILE A 662 8.59 -41.83 -25.00
N ASN A 663 7.94 -42.85 -25.58
CA ASN A 663 8.63 -43.93 -26.28
C ASN A 663 9.06 -43.41 -27.67
N LEU A 664 10.34 -43.47 -28.01
CA LEU A 664 10.87 -43.08 -29.31
C LEU A 664 11.37 -44.31 -30.08
N GLN A 665 11.06 -44.41 -31.37
CA GLN A 665 11.67 -45.32 -32.33
C GLN A 665 12.35 -44.54 -33.47
N LEU A 666 13.54 -44.96 -33.89
CA LEU A 666 14.15 -44.54 -35.15
C LEU A 666 14.09 -45.70 -36.16
N ALA A 667 13.20 -45.59 -37.13
CA ALA A 667 12.79 -46.63 -38.08
C ALA A 667 13.28 -46.31 -39.51
N SER A 668 14.59 -46.44 -39.76
CA SER A 668 15.20 -46.02 -41.03
C SER A 668 14.76 -46.83 -42.26
N PHE A 669 15.02 -46.33 -43.47
CA PHE A 669 14.86 -47.11 -44.69
C PHE A 669 15.92 -46.82 -45.77
N SER A 670 16.19 -47.85 -46.58
CA SER A 670 16.93 -47.77 -47.84
C SER A 670 16.59 -49.00 -48.71
N SER A 671 17.26 -49.18 -49.85
CA SER A 671 17.26 -50.42 -50.60
C SER A 671 17.90 -51.56 -49.79
N ALA A 672 17.34 -52.76 -49.89
CA ALA A 672 17.84 -53.95 -49.19
C ALA A 672 19.33 -54.22 -49.46
N GLY A 673 20.07 -54.59 -48.40
CA GLY A 673 21.51 -54.87 -48.47
C GLY A 673 22.44 -53.68 -48.21
N TYR A 674 21.89 -52.52 -47.83
CA TYR A 674 22.65 -51.33 -47.40
C TYR A 674 22.39 -51.04 -45.92
N LYS A 675 23.43 -50.62 -45.18
CA LYS A 675 23.39 -50.34 -43.73
C LYS A 675 22.27 -49.37 -43.33
N GLY A 676 21.98 -48.37 -44.18
CA GLY A 676 20.87 -47.43 -44.01
C GLY A 676 19.47 -48.06 -43.96
N ASN A 677 19.33 -49.35 -44.30
CA ASN A 677 18.09 -50.11 -44.13
C ASN A 677 18.04 -50.87 -42.79
N ASP A 678 19.16 -51.02 -42.08
CA ASP A 678 19.28 -51.93 -40.94
C ASP A 678 19.05 -51.23 -39.59
N TYR A 679 19.11 -49.88 -39.52
CA TYR A 679 18.82 -49.14 -38.30
C TYR A 679 17.32 -49.22 -37.96
N ASN A 680 17.01 -49.76 -36.78
CA ASN A 680 15.68 -49.89 -36.22
C ASN A 680 15.80 -50.08 -34.70
N LYS A 681 15.79 -49.01 -33.92
CA LYS A 681 15.94 -49.07 -32.45
C LYS A 681 14.92 -48.14 -31.78
N SER A 682 14.55 -48.45 -30.54
CA SER A 682 13.65 -47.64 -29.73
C SER A 682 14.08 -47.54 -28.26
N TRP A 683 13.64 -46.48 -27.59
CA TRP A 683 14.00 -46.08 -26.23
C TRP A 683 12.76 -45.49 -25.52
N VAL A 684 12.78 -45.41 -24.19
CA VAL A 684 12.01 -44.36 -23.47
C VAL A 684 12.92 -43.14 -23.44
N VAL A 685 12.50 -41.97 -23.92
CA VAL A 685 13.35 -40.79 -23.92
C VAL A 685 13.49 -40.24 -22.50
N ASN A 686 14.72 -40.03 -22.04
CA ASN A 686 15.02 -39.34 -20.78
C ASN A 686 16.46 -38.79 -20.79
N LYS A 687 16.80 -38.01 -19.76
CA LYS A 687 18.13 -37.37 -19.58
C LYS A 687 19.26 -38.42 -19.55
N ASP A 688 19.08 -39.54 -18.85
CA ASP A 688 20.08 -40.62 -18.73
C ASP A 688 20.55 -41.17 -20.09
N ASN A 689 19.62 -41.36 -21.03
CA ASN A 689 19.88 -42.07 -22.28
C ASN A 689 19.95 -41.16 -23.52
N LEU A 690 19.72 -39.85 -23.37
CA LEU A 690 19.86 -38.85 -24.43
C LEU A 690 21.19 -38.99 -25.19
N LYS A 691 22.31 -39.16 -24.48
CA LYS A 691 23.62 -39.42 -25.10
C LYS A 691 23.62 -40.70 -25.95
N ALA A 692 23.06 -41.80 -25.45
CA ALA A 692 23.03 -43.08 -26.17
C ALA A 692 22.10 -43.05 -27.41
N ILE A 693 21.07 -42.19 -27.40
CA ILE A 693 20.26 -41.87 -28.59
C ILE A 693 21.09 -41.03 -29.57
N PHE A 694 21.78 -40.00 -29.09
CA PHE A 694 22.62 -39.11 -29.91
C PHE A 694 23.78 -39.86 -30.58
N ASP A 695 24.48 -40.73 -29.86
CA ASP A 695 25.55 -41.61 -30.39
C ASP A 695 25.00 -42.52 -31.52
N TYR A 696 23.78 -43.02 -31.39
CA TYR A 696 23.11 -43.82 -32.42
C TYR A 696 22.76 -42.99 -33.67
N ILE A 697 22.37 -41.73 -33.47
CA ILE A 697 22.07 -40.76 -34.54
C ILE A 697 23.34 -40.36 -35.30
N ASP A 698 24.46 -40.13 -34.61
CA ASP A 698 25.73 -39.85 -35.26
C ASP A 698 26.22 -41.05 -36.08
N GLY A 699 25.99 -42.27 -35.58
CA GLY A 699 26.31 -43.53 -36.26
C GLY A 699 25.48 -43.88 -37.50
N LEU A 700 24.50 -43.05 -37.93
CA LEU A 700 23.69 -43.28 -39.13
C LEU A 700 24.48 -43.01 -40.43
N GLU A 701 24.33 -43.90 -41.41
CA GLU A 701 24.99 -43.83 -42.72
C GLU A 701 23.97 -43.90 -43.88
N ALA A 702 24.02 -42.91 -44.78
CA ALA A 702 23.17 -42.86 -45.98
C ALA A 702 23.81 -43.57 -47.17
N ALA A 703 23.16 -44.58 -47.73
CA ALA A 703 23.59 -45.30 -48.94
C ALA A 703 22.42 -46.07 -49.57
N GLY A 704 22.49 -46.38 -50.87
CA GLY A 704 21.47 -47.17 -51.57
C GLY A 704 20.33 -46.32 -52.16
N GLY A 705 19.20 -46.94 -52.47
CA GLY A 705 18.03 -46.30 -53.09
C GLY A 705 16.86 -46.04 -52.13
N THR A 706 15.98 -45.13 -52.53
CA THR A 706 14.85 -44.61 -51.74
C THR A 706 13.68 -45.59 -51.76
N ASN A 707 13.36 -46.21 -50.61
CA ASN A 707 12.34 -47.24 -50.49
C ASN A 707 11.56 -47.18 -49.15
N PRO A 708 10.64 -46.21 -48.97
CA PRO A 708 10.09 -45.87 -47.66
C PRO A 708 9.15 -46.91 -47.05
N ASN A 709 8.60 -47.87 -47.83
CA ASN A 709 7.70 -48.88 -47.28
C ASN A 709 8.34 -49.80 -46.24
N VAL A 710 9.67 -49.95 -46.23
CA VAL A 710 10.37 -50.68 -45.15
C VAL A 710 10.34 -49.90 -43.84
N GLY A 711 10.50 -48.57 -43.91
CA GLY A 711 10.38 -47.69 -42.74
C GLY A 711 8.95 -47.68 -42.19
N TRP A 712 7.95 -47.55 -43.07
CA TRP A 712 6.53 -47.61 -42.67
C TRP A 712 6.14 -48.98 -42.09
N ASP A 713 6.67 -50.08 -42.62
CA ASP A 713 6.45 -51.44 -42.10
C ASP A 713 7.12 -51.64 -40.72
N LYS A 714 8.32 -51.09 -40.50
CA LYS A 714 8.98 -51.05 -39.18
C LYS A 714 8.15 -50.28 -38.14
N ALA A 715 7.71 -49.07 -38.48
CA ALA A 715 6.90 -48.23 -37.60
C ALA A 715 5.53 -48.87 -37.31
N SER A 716 4.83 -49.32 -38.36
CA SER A 716 3.54 -50.01 -38.24
C SER A 716 3.61 -51.21 -37.29
N LYS A 717 4.67 -52.04 -37.39
CA LYS A 717 4.86 -53.22 -36.52
C LYS A 717 5.23 -52.85 -35.09
N TRP A 718 6.05 -51.82 -34.90
CA TRP A 718 6.40 -51.36 -33.57
C TRP A 718 5.17 -50.85 -32.80
N PHE A 719 4.27 -50.11 -33.48
CA PHE A 719 2.95 -49.74 -32.96
C PHE A 719 1.97 -50.94 -32.77
N ASP A 720 2.28 -52.15 -33.26
CA ASP A 720 1.59 -53.40 -32.87
C ASP A 720 2.26 -54.07 -31.63
N GLY A 721 3.21 -53.40 -30.97
CA GLY A 721 4.00 -53.93 -29.85
C GLY A 721 5.06 -54.95 -30.25
N ALA A 722 5.42 -55.05 -31.53
CA ALA A 722 6.30 -56.11 -32.04
C ALA A 722 7.80 -55.77 -31.93
N GLU A 723 8.56 -56.65 -31.26
CA GLU A 723 10.03 -56.57 -31.16
C GLU A 723 10.78 -57.09 -32.41
N THR A 724 10.06 -57.71 -33.35
CA THR A 724 10.69 -58.48 -34.44
C THR A 724 11.39 -57.56 -35.45
N GLY A 725 12.72 -57.51 -35.36
CA GLY A 725 13.56 -56.68 -36.20
C GLY A 725 13.95 -55.34 -35.57
N LEU A 726 13.66 -55.11 -34.29
CA LEU A 726 14.32 -54.08 -33.49
C LEU A 726 15.75 -54.52 -33.13
N ALA A 727 16.63 -53.55 -32.85
CA ALA A 727 17.95 -53.77 -32.29
C ALA A 727 17.89 -54.20 -30.81
N GLU A 728 19.00 -54.72 -30.28
CA GLU A 728 19.09 -55.13 -28.87
C GLU A 728 18.94 -53.94 -27.91
N GLY A 729 18.27 -54.18 -26.77
CA GLY A 729 17.91 -53.15 -25.80
C GLY A 729 16.88 -52.13 -26.33
N SER A 730 15.93 -52.56 -27.17
CA SER A 730 14.85 -51.71 -27.68
C SER A 730 13.56 -51.83 -26.85
N VAL A 731 12.81 -50.73 -26.72
CA VAL A 731 11.55 -50.63 -25.96
C VAL A 731 10.33 -50.84 -26.87
N LYS A 732 9.23 -51.40 -26.37
CA LYS A 732 7.97 -51.55 -27.13
C LYS A 732 7.18 -50.24 -27.13
N ALA A 733 6.39 -49.98 -28.17
CA ALA A 733 5.31 -49.02 -28.07
C ALA A 733 4.29 -49.50 -27.03
N ASP A 734 3.77 -48.61 -26.18
CA ASP A 734 2.67 -48.93 -25.27
C ASP A 734 1.33 -48.65 -25.97
N SER A 735 0.43 -49.64 -25.97
CA SER A 735 -0.87 -49.54 -26.64
C SER A 735 -1.85 -48.50 -26.03
N SER A 736 -1.49 -47.87 -24.91
CA SER A 736 -2.27 -46.78 -24.29
C SER A 736 -1.80 -45.38 -24.67
N TYR A 737 -0.62 -45.23 -25.28
CA TYR A 737 -0.02 -43.94 -25.64
C TYR A 737 -0.42 -43.52 -27.06
N GLU A 738 -0.44 -42.20 -27.35
CA GLU A 738 -0.74 -41.73 -28.71
C GLU A 738 0.42 -42.05 -29.67
N ASN A 739 0.12 -42.67 -30.81
CA ASN A 739 1.12 -42.91 -31.85
C ASN A 739 1.28 -41.67 -32.74
N GLN A 740 2.51 -41.18 -32.86
CA GLN A 740 2.90 -40.15 -33.82
C GLN A 740 4.07 -40.63 -34.69
N THR A 741 4.08 -40.24 -35.96
CA THR A 741 5.15 -40.59 -36.91
C THR A 741 5.71 -39.35 -37.57
N TYR A 742 7.03 -39.24 -37.64
CA TYR A 742 7.74 -38.18 -38.34
C TYR A 742 8.47 -38.80 -39.53
N PHE A 743 8.00 -38.54 -40.75
CA PHE A 743 8.49 -39.16 -41.99
C PHE A 743 9.43 -38.21 -42.74
N LEU A 744 10.74 -38.39 -42.57
CA LEU A 744 11.80 -37.53 -43.10
C LEU A 744 12.38 -38.17 -44.37
N THR A 745 12.25 -37.51 -45.54
CA THR A 745 12.80 -38.01 -46.82
C THR A 745 13.18 -36.89 -47.78
N ASP A 746 14.12 -37.14 -48.70
CA ASP A 746 14.59 -36.14 -49.66
C ASP A 746 14.19 -36.41 -51.13
N GLY A 747 13.30 -37.39 -51.36
CA GLY A 747 13.08 -37.89 -52.71
C GLY A 747 11.81 -38.69 -52.95
N LYS A 748 11.55 -38.96 -54.23
CA LYS A 748 10.52 -39.92 -54.65
C LYS A 748 11.08 -41.35 -54.56
N PRO A 749 10.27 -42.36 -54.17
CA PRO A 749 10.70 -43.75 -54.17
C PRO A 749 11.28 -44.16 -55.52
N ASN A 750 12.47 -44.75 -55.53
CA ASN A 750 13.21 -45.12 -56.76
C ASN A 750 13.56 -46.61 -56.85
N THR A 751 13.15 -47.44 -55.87
CA THR A 751 13.30 -48.90 -55.95
C THR A 751 12.33 -49.66 -55.05
N TYR A 752 11.32 -50.33 -55.62
CA TYR A 752 10.46 -51.24 -54.84
C TYR A 752 11.17 -52.58 -54.57
N ASN A 753 11.12 -53.06 -53.33
CA ASN A 753 11.75 -54.30 -52.85
C ASN A 753 13.25 -54.44 -53.19
N GLY A 754 14.00 -53.33 -53.26
CA GLY A 754 15.46 -53.35 -53.49
C GLY A 754 15.91 -53.77 -54.90
N THR A 755 15.01 -53.78 -55.88
CA THR A 755 15.27 -54.26 -57.25
C THR A 755 16.13 -53.31 -58.11
N GLY A 756 16.39 -52.08 -57.67
CA GLY A 756 17.18 -51.09 -58.41
C GLY A 756 16.49 -50.54 -59.65
N GLN A 757 15.15 -50.59 -59.69
CA GLN A 757 14.33 -50.09 -60.80
C GLN A 757 13.28 -49.11 -60.29
N ASN A 758 13.13 -47.98 -61.00
CA ASN A 758 12.10 -46.97 -60.70
C ASN A 758 10.70 -47.63 -60.60
N PRO A 759 9.92 -47.36 -59.54
CA PRO A 759 8.61 -47.97 -59.32
C PRO A 759 7.65 -47.80 -60.50
N THR A 760 6.89 -48.85 -60.81
CA THR A 760 5.78 -48.76 -61.76
C THR A 760 4.52 -48.21 -61.07
N ASN A 761 3.50 -47.83 -61.84
CA ASN A 761 2.18 -47.46 -61.28
C ASN A 761 1.58 -48.58 -60.39
N SER A 762 1.94 -49.85 -60.64
CA SER A 762 1.52 -50.99 -59.81
C SER A 762 2.26 -51.05 -58.47
N ASP A 763 3.47 -50.49 -58.39
CA ASP A 763 4.26 -50.40 -57.17
C ASP A 763 3.92 -49.14 -56.37
N MET A 764 3.59 -48.03 -57.04
CA MET A 764 3.00 -46.85 -56.37
C MET A 764 1.69 -47.18 -55.65
N ALA A 765 0.84 -48.02 -56.24
CA ALA A 765 -0.37 -48.51 -55.57
C ALA A 765 -0.08 -49.43 -54.36
N LYS A 766 1.12 -50.02 -54.27
CA LYS A 766 1.58 -50.77 -53.07
C LYS A 766 2.15 -49.83 -52.02
N TYR A 767 2.92 -48.80 -52.41
CA TYR A 767 3.33 -47.75 -51.48
C TYR A 767 2.10 -47.10 -50.82
N ASP A 768 1.05 -46.78 -51.59
CA ASP A 768 -0.21 -46.26 -51.02
C ASP A 768 -0.84 -47.26 -50.02
N ALA A 769 -0.89 -48.56 -50.37
CA ALA A 769 -1.48 -49.59 -49.51
C ALA A 769 -0.61 -49.98 -48.30
N ASP A 770 0.70 -49.76 -48.36
CA ASP A 770 1.65 -49.94 -47.26
C ASP A 770 1.59 -48.74 -46.30
N PHE A 771 1.60 -47.50 -46.83
CA PHE A 771 1.43 -46.27 -46.05
C PHE A 771 0.07 -46.21 -45.34
N ALA A 772 -1.01 -46.62 -46.01
CA ALA A 772 -2.34 -46.64 -45.41
C ALA A 772 -2.43 -47.48 -44.12
N LYS A 773 -1.53 -48.46 -43.89
CA LYS A 773 -1.49 -49.22 -42.63
C LYS A 773 -0.97 -48.36 -41.48
N LEU A 774 0.03 -47.51 -41.76
CA LEU A 774 0.64 -46.59 -40.82
C LEU A 774 -0.29 -45.39 -40.53
N ALA A 775 -0.87 -44.80 -41.57
CA ALA A 775 -1.82 -43.68 -41.44
C ALA A 775 -3.16 -44.04 -40.74
N ASN A 776 -3.43 -45.32 -40.49
CA ASN A 776 -4.55 -45.79 -39.66
C ASN A 776 -4.15 -46.09 -38.20
N LYS A 777 -2.90 -45.83 -37.80
CA LYS A 777 -2.37 -46.11 -36.45
C LYS A 777 -2.13 -44.86 -35.60
N GLY A 778 -2.01 -43.68 -36.21
CA GLY A 778 -1.66 -42.43 -35.53
C GLY A 778 -1.47 -41.25 -36.48
N LYS A 779 -1.00 -40.13 -35.94
CA LYS A 779 -0.58 -38.94 -36.72
C LYS A 779 0.69 -39.27 -37.53
N VAL A 780 0.81 -38.75 -38.75
CA VAL A 780 1.96 -38.95 -39.64
C VAL A 780 2.30 -37.62 -40.32
N PHE A 781 3.19 -36.87 -39.68
CA PHE A 781 3.78 -35.64 -40.18
C PHE A 781 4.90 -35.99 -41.17
N ALA A 782 4.84 -35.53 -42.41
CA ALA A 782 5.90 -35.76 -43.39
C ALA A 782 6.71 -34.48 -43.66
N VAL A 783 8.01 -34.64 -43.92
CA VAL A 783 8.88 -33.51 -44.22
C VAL A 783 9.91 -33.85 -45.30
N GLY A 784 10.01 -32.95 -46.27
CA GLY A 784 10.94 -33.02 -47.38
C GLY A 784 12.27 -32.39 -47.00
N VAL A 785 13.33 -33.18 -46.88
CA VAL A 785 14.69 -32.70 -46.52
C VAL A 785 15.44 -32.18 -47.77
N SER A 786 14.72 -31.47 -48.66
CA SER A 786 15.25 -30.71 -49.81
C SER A 786 14.12 -29.99 -50.56
N ASN A 787 14.43 -28.89 -51.25
CA ASN A 787 13.54 -28.23 -52.23
C ASN A 787 13.65 -28.82 -53.66
N ALA A 788 14.37 -29.93 -53.83
CA ALA A 788 14.54 -30.57 -55.13
C ALA A 788 13.20 -30.87 -55.82
N THR A 789 13.16 -30.76 -57.15
CA THR A 789 11.91 -30.75 -57.92
C THR A 789 11.07 -32.01 -57.70
N GLY A 790 9.91 -31.83 -57.06
CA GLY A 790 8.96 -32.90 -56.76
C GLY A 790 9.10 -33.57 -55.40
N VAL A 791 10.03 -33.14 -54.53
CA VAL A 791 10.09 -33.61 -53.13
C VAL A 791 8.79 -33.26 -52.39
N GLN A 792 8.34 -32.00 -52.52
CA GLN A 792 7.05 -31.51 -52.03
C GLN A 792 5.88 -32.45 -52.38
N GLU A 793 5.74 -32.81 -53.66
CA GLU A 793 4.71 -33.73 -54.17
C GLU A 793 4.84 -35.15 -53.62
N ALA A 794 6.05 -35.56 -53.21
CA ALA A 794 6.34 -36.87 -52.66
C ALA A 794 5.97 -36.95 -51.18
N VAL A 795 6.28 -35.91 -50.39
CA VAL A 795 6.05 -35.90 -48.94
C VAL A 795 4.61 -35.60 -48.60
N SER A 796 3.95 -34.60 -49.22
CA SER A 796 2.54 -34.28 -48.91
C SER A 796 1.61 -35.46 -49.16
N ARG A 797 1.92 -36.30 -50.17
CA ARG A 797 1.18 -37.54 -50.42
C ARG A 797 1.18 -38.47 -49.21
N TYR A 798 2.29 -38.58 -48.50
CA TYR A 798 2.50 -39.50 -47.36
C TYR A 798 2.40 -38.77 -46.02
N ASP A 799 1.48 -37.82 -45.95
CA ASP A 799 1.08 -37.09 -44.75
C ASP A 799 -0.42 -37.33 -44.50
N ASN A 800 -0.83 -37.53 -43.24
CA ASN A 800 -2.25 -37.69 -42.88
C ASN A 800 -2.77 -36.59 -41.92
N THR A 801 -2.03 -35.49 -41.76
CA THR A 801 -2.33 -34.38 -40.87
C THR A 801 -2.71 -33.10 -41.63
N ASP A 802 -3.60 -32.29 -41.08
CA ASP A 802 -3.85 -30.93 -41.57
C ASP A 802 -2.84 -29.92 -41.01
N VAL A 803 -3.11 -28.62 -41.17
CA VAL A 803 -2.20 -27.55 -40.73
C VAL A 803 -2.12 -27.43 -39.20
N ASP A 804 -3.16 -27.89 -38.50
CA ASP A 804 -3.31 -27.87 -37.04
C ASP A 804 -2.92 -29.23 -36.42
N GLY A 805 -2.15 -30.05 -37.16
CA GLY A 805 -1.68 -31.37 -36.74
C GLY A 805 -2.75 -32.46 -36.59
N ASN A 806 -4.00 -32.19 -36.97
CA ASN A 806 -5.13 -33.09 -36.76
C ASN A 806 -5.24 -34.16 -37.87
N ILE A 807 -5.69 -35.37 -37.51
CA ILE A 807 -5.77 -36.49 -38.47
C ILE A 807 -6.88 -36.27 -39.50
N ILE A 808 -6.51 -36.14 -40.77
CA ILE A 808 -7.40 -36.08 -41.93
C ILE A 808 -8.12 -37.43 -42.10
N PRO A 809 -9.46 -37.50 -41.97
CA PRO A 809 -10.18 -38.76 -42.05
C PRO A 809 -10.13 -39.38 -43.45
N ASN A 810 -9.86 -40.69 -43.51
CA ASN A 810 -9.76 -41.48 -44.75
C ASN A 810 -8.65 -41.00 -45.70
N TRP A 811 -7.40 -41.02 -45.21
CA TRP A 811 -6.21 -40.75 -46.04
C TRP A 811 -6.24 -41.49 -47.39
N SER A 812 -5.85 -40.79 -48.45
CA SER A 812 -5.55 -41.39 -49.76
C SER A 812 -4.60 -40.50 -50.56
N LYS A 813 -4.08 -41.01 -51.68
CA LYS A 813 -3.27 -40.23 -52.64
C LYS A 813 -3.93 -38.98 -53.23
N ASP A 814 -5.23 -38.76 -53.00
CA ASP A 814 -5.99 -37.57 -53.41
C ASP A 814 -6.66 -36.85 -52.21
N ASN A 815 -6.39 -37.29 -50.98
CA ASN A 815 -6.92 -36.76 -49.71
C ASN A 815 -5.86 -36.98 -48.62
N HIS A 816 -4.89 -36.06 -48.54
CA HIS A 816 -3.68 -36.17 -47.74
C HIS A 816 -3.28 -34.80 -47.18
N GLY A 817 -2.33 -34.78 -46.26
CA GLY A 817 -1.85 -33.58 -45.59
C GLY A 817 -0.99 -32.65 -46.46
N SER A 818 -0.54 -31.56 -45.83
CA SER A 818 0.26 -30.49 -46.45
C SER A 818 1.68 -30.37 -45.87
N ALA A 819 2.35 -31.52 -45.69
CA ALA A 819 3.80 -31.64 -45.46
C ALA A 819 4.62 -30.60 -46.23
N GLN A 820 5.72 -30.11 -45.65
CA GLN A 820 6.57 -29.09 -46.27
C GLN A 820 7.87 -29.67 -46.86
N ALA A 821 8.31 -29.16 -48.02
CA ALA A 821 9.65 -29.40 -48.55
C ALA A 821 10.61 -28.28 -48.13
N ILE A 822 11.44 -28.57 -47.14
CA ILE A 822 12.27 -27.62 -46.44
C ILE A 822 13.71 -27.67 -46.98
N ALA A 823 14.25 -26.51 -47.35
CA ALA A 823 15.61 -26.35 -47.87
C ALA A 823 16.42 -25.29 -47.12
N ASP A 824 16.13 -25.19 -45.84
CA ASP A 824 16.62 -24.22 -44.89
C ASP A 824 16.72 -24.96 -43.56
N ALA A 825 17.91 -24.96 -42.94
CA ALA A 825 18.17 -25.86 -41.83
C ALA A 825 17.36 -25.44 -40.59
N ASP A 826 17.31 -24.14 -40.30
CA ASP A 826 16.57 -23.53 -39.18
C ASP A 826 15.10 -23.92 -39.24
N LYS A 827 14.48 -23.85 -40.43
CA LYS A 827 13.09 -24.27 -40.67
C LYS A 827 12.87 -25.76 -40.51
N LEU A 828 13.87 -26.61 -40.75
CA LEU A 828 13.73 -28.06 -40.56
C LEU A 828 13.74 -28.38 -39.07
N ILE A 829 14.62 -27.76 -38.29
CA ILE A 829 14.66 -27.95 -36.84
C ILE A 829 13.36 -27.42 -36.21
N ALA A 830 12.93 -26.20 -36.58
CA ALA A 830 11.65 -25.65 -36.16
C ALA A 830 10.47 -26.59 -36.52
N TYR A 831 10.40 -27.13 -37.75
CA TYR A 831 9.33 -28.06 -38.14
C TYR A 831 9.33 -29.39 -37.37
N LEU A 832 10.50 -29.89 -36.95
CA LEU A 832 10.56 -31.09 -36.12
C LEU A 832 10.09 -30.79 -34.69
N ILE A 833 10.44 -29.63 -34.16
CA ILE A 833 10.04 -29.08 -32.85
C ILE A 833 8.53 -28.77 -32.77
N GLY A 834 8.05 -27.86 -33.63
CA GLY A 834 6.70 -27.28 -33.60
C GLY A 834 5.72 -27.84 -34.64
N GLY A 835 6.11 -28.88 -35.38
CA GLY A 835 5.24 -29.56 -36.33
C GLY A 835 4.75 -28.66 -37.48
N SER A 836 3.46 -28.77 -37.78
CA SER A 836 2.81 -28.02 -38.86
C SER A 836 2.52 -26.56 -38.53
N GLU A 837 2.47 -26.19 -37.24
CA GLU A 837 2.08 -24.87 -36.72
C GLU A 837 3.26 -23.86 -36.60
N ASN A 838 4.38 -24.13 -37.27
CA ASN A 838 5.57 -23.28 -37.28
C ASN A 838 5.29 -21.77 -37.28
N PHE A 839 6.02 -21.05 -36.40
CA PHE A 839 6.01 -19.59 -36.16
C PHE A 839 4.97 -19.04 -35.17
N ILE A 840 4.15 -19.88 -34.53
CA ILE A 840 3.43 -19.49 -33.30
C ILE A 840 4.37 -19.69 -32.09
N PRO A 841 4.50 -18.70 -31.18
CA PRO A 841 5.10 -18.90 -29.86
C PRO A 841 4.49 -20.08 -29.11
N ALA A 842 5.15 -20.54 -28.05
CA ALA A 842 4.43 -21.29 -27.03
C ALA A 842 3.30 -20.42 -26.46
N ASP A 843 2.18 -21.04 -26.08
CA ASP A 843 1.27 -20.40 -25.13
C ASP A 843 1.98 -20.32 -23.75
N VAL A 844 1.60 -19.34 -22.94
CA VAL A 844 2.32 -18.87 -21.73
C VAL A 844 1.37 -18.69 -20.53
N GLY A 845 1.93 -18.50 -19.34
CA GLY A 845 1.27 -18.54 -18.02
C GLY A 845 0.31 -17.38 -17.70
N ASN A 846 -0.03 -17.22 -16.43
CA ASN A 846 -0.72 -16.06 -15.85
C ASN A 846 -0.10 -15.84 -14.48
N ASP A 847 0.81 -14.88 -14.40
CA ASP A 847 1.94 -14.97 -13.48
C ASP A 847 1.90 -13.88 -12.41
N ILE A 848 2.52 -14.10 -11.25
CA ILE A 848 2.47 -13.15 -10.13
C ILE A 848 3.89 -12.88 -9.61
N VAL A 849 4.64 -12.11 -10.38
CA VAL A 849 6.06 -11.82 -10.14
C VAL A 849 6.21 -10.83 -8.98
N LYS A 850 7.11 -11.11 -8.04
CA LYS A 850 7.45 -10.22 -6.91
C LYS A 850 8.96 -10.07 -6.81
N GLY A 851 9.50 -8.87 -7.04
CA GLY A 851 10.93 -8.59 -6.85
C GLY A 851 11.30 -8.72 -5.37
N GLY A 852 10.89 -7.75 -4.56
CA GLY A 852 11.06 -7.77 -3.12
C GLY A 852 11.68 -6.49 -2.62
N ALA A 853 12.98 -6.51 -2.34
CA ALA A 853 13.78 -5.30 -2.17
C ALA A 853 15.06 -5.43 -3.00
N GLY A 854 15.47 -4.36 -3.68
CA GLY A 854 16.57 -4.42 -4.63
C GLY A 854 16.54 -3.28 -5.62
N ASN A 855 16.82 -3.58 -6.88
CA ASN A 855 16.54 -2.74 -8.04
C ASN A 855 16.25 -3.72 -9.16
N ASP A 856 15.07 -4.30 -9.17
CA ASP A 856 14.87 -5.61 -9.78
C ASP A 856 14.51 -5.51 -11.27
N ILE A 857 14.68 -6.60 -12.01
CA ILE A 857 14.29 -6.68 -13.42
C ILE A 857 13.25 -7.78 -13.57
N LEU A 858 12.00 -7.37 -13.74
CA LEU A 858 10.84 -8.24 -13.70
C LEU A 858 10.21 -8.32 -15.09
N PHE A 859 10.07 -9.56 -15.59
CA PHE A 859 9.24 -9.87 -16.75
C PHE A 859 8.05 -10.70 -16.28
N GLY A 860 6.84 -10.39 -16.77
CA GLY A 860 5.70 -11.30 -16.67
C GLY A 860 5.92 -12.44 -17.65
N ASP A 861 5.59 -12.22 -18.92
CA ASP A 861 5.90 -13.12 -20.03
C ASP A 861 7.40 -13.46 -20.18
N ALA A 862 7.67 -14.49 -20.98
CA ALA A 862 9.00 -14.84 -21.48
C ALA A 862 9.83 -13.70 -22.12
N MET A 863 11.04 -13.47 -21.61
CA MET A 863 12.01 -12.47 -22.10
C MET A 863 12.21 -12.47 -23.63
N ASN A 864 11.76 -11.43 -24.34
CA ASN A 864 11.90 -11.35 -25.79
C ASN A 864 13.32 -10.99 -26.26
N THR A 865 14.06 -12.04 -26.61
CA THR A 865 15.44 -11.97 -27.09
C THR A 865 15.57 -11.95 -28.61
N ASP A 866 14.52 -11.62 -29.37
CA ASP A 866 14.56 -11.77 -30.84
C ASP A 866 15.42 -10.77 -31.60
N TRP A 867 15.69 -9.63 -30.99
CA TRP A 867 16.69 -8.66 -31.45
C TRP A 867 18.14 -9.20 -31.35
N ILE A 868 18.39 -10.27 -30.57
CA ILE A 868 19.71 -10.91 -30.47
C ILE A 868 20.01 -11.70 -31.75
N THR A 869 21.12 -11.37 -32.40
CA THR A 869 21.58 -11.98 -33.66
C THR A 869 23.03 -12.48 -33.57
N GLY A 870 23.46 -13.30 -34.54
CA GLY A 870 24.82 -13.87 -34.60
C GLY A 870 25.00 -15.20 -33.85
N LEU A 871 23.96 -15.68 -33.17
CA LEU A 871 23.84 -17.07 -32.73
C LEU A 871 23.30 -17.95 -33.87
N ASP A 872 23.46 -19.27 -33.72
CA ASP A 872 22.95 -20.26 -34.66
C ASP A 872 21.42 -20.43 -34.49
N PRO A 873 20.56 -20.08 -35.48
CA PRO A 873 19.11 -20.17 -35.32
C PRO A 873 18.60 -21.61 -35.27
N LEU A 874 19.44 -22.60 -35.64
CA LEU A 874 19.24 -24.02 -35.36
C LEU A 874 19.15 -24.33 -33.87
N GLN A 875 19.95 -23.61 -33.08
CA GLN A 875 20.17 -23.85 -31.67
C GLN A 875 19.36 -22.88 -30.79
N TYR A 876 19.09 -21.68 -31.32
CA TYR A 876 18.32 -20.62 -30.67
C TYR A 876 17.33 -19.98 -31.67
N PRO A 877 16.22 -20.67 -32.00
CA PRO A 877 15.18 -20.14 -32.88
C PRO A 877 14.50 -18.87 -32.33
N LYS A 878 13.53 -18.33 -33.09
CA LYS A 878 12.67 -17.24 -32.63
C LYS A 878 11.98 -17.62 -31.30
N TYR A 879 11.81 -16.65 -30.39
CA TYR A 879 11.21 -16.81 -29.05
C TYR A 879 11.98 -17.72 -28.07
N SER A 880 13.27 -18.00 -28.28
CA SER A 880 14.08 -18.86 -27.36
C SER A 880 14.33 -18.27 -25.96
N GLY A 881 13.64 -17.20 -25.58
CA GLY A 881 13.64 -16.63 -24.24
C GLY A 881 15.03 -16.33 -23.66
N TYR A 882 15.14 -16.54 -22.36
CA TYR A 882 16.37 -16.45 -21.56
C TYR A 882 17.53 -17.31 -22.10
N SER A 883 17.26 -18.50 -22.68
CA SER A 883 18.32 -19.40 -23.16
C SER A 883 19.21 -18.77 -24.24
N LYS A 884 18.64 -17.87 -25.06
CA LYS A 884 19.31 -17.13 -26.13
C LYS A 884 20.08 -15.91 -25.62
N LEU A 885 19.61 -15.28 -24.55
CA LEU A 885 20.38 -14.26 -23.79
C LEU A 885 21.65 -14.90 -23.21
N ILE A 886 21.51 -16.01 -22.49
CA ILE A 886 22.64 -16.73 -21.89
C ILE A 886 23.64 -17.22 -22.96
N ALA A 887 23.15 -17.70 -24.11
CA ALA A 887 23.99 -18.06 -25.24
C ALA A 887 24.73 -16.86 -25.86
N HIS A 888 24.12 -15.67 -25.87
CA HIS A 888 24.77 -14.45 -26.32
C HIS A 888 25.90 -14.04 -25.37
N LEU A 889 25.63 -13.97 -24.06
CA LEU A 889 26.63 -13.63 -23.04
C LEU A 889 27.83 -14.58 -23.06
N LYS A 890 27.58 -15.89 -23.23
CA LYS A 890 28.62 -16.91 -23.47
C LYS A 890 29.48 -16.61 -24.70
N ALA A 891 28.91 -16.04 -25.76
CA ALA A 891 29.61 -15.77 -27.00
C ALA A 891 30.32 -14.40 -27.04
N THR A 892 29.80 -13.39 -26.33
CA THR A 892 30.24 -11.99 -26.46
C THR A 892 30.87 -11.37 -25.21
N VAL A 893 30.54 -11.87 -24.00
CA VAL A 893 31.00 -11.31 -22.72
C VAL A 893 32.01 -12.24 -22.05
N THR A 894 31.59 -13.46 -21.69
CA THR A 894 32.37 -14.35 -20.80
C THR A 894 33.50 -15.12 -21.48
N GLY A 895 33.54 -15.11 -22.82
CA GLY A 895 34.47 -15.91 -23.62
C GLY A 895 34.18 -17.42 -23.64
N GLY A 896 32.99 -17.84 -23.19
CA GLY A 896 32.50 -19.22 -23.28
C GLY A 896 32.20 -19.89 -21.92
N ALA A 897 32.39 -19.19 -20.82
CA ALA A 897 31.95 -19.63 -19.49
C ALA A 897 30.46 -19.28 -19.25
N GLU A 898 29.83 -19.94 -18.28
CA GLU A 898 28.54 -19.50 -17.75
C GLU A 898 28.64 -18.05 -17.25
N PRO A 899 27.71 -17.14 -17.62
CA PRO A 899 27.70 -15.79 -17.08
C PRO A 899 27.31 -15.80 -15.61
N THR A 900 27.95 -14.95 -14.81
CA THR A 900 27.51 -14.65 -13.45
C THR A 900 26.23 -13.82 -13.48
N GLN A 901 25.44 -13.86 -12.39
CA GLN A 901 24.22 -13.03 -12.29
C GLN A 901 24.48 -11.56 -12.61
N GLN A 902 25.53 -10.95 -12.06
CA GLN A 902 25.85 -9.55 -12.35
C GLN A 902 26.06 -9.29 -13.85
N GLU A 903 26.70 -10.21 -14.59
CA GLU A 903 26.88 -10.07 -16.04
C GLU A 903 25.57 -10.23 -16.84
N ILE A 904 24.59 -10.96 -16.29
CA ILE A 904 23.23 -11.04 -16.86
C ILE A 904 22.48 -9.75 -16.53
N TYR A 905 22.47 -9.35 -15.27
CA TYR A 905 21.77 -8.19 -14.74
C TYR A 905 22.25 -6.89 -15.41
N ASP A 906 23.55 -6.63 -15.40
CA ASP A 906 24.16 -5.48 -16.07
C ASP A 906 23.79 -5.44 -17.55
N PHE A 907 23.77 -6.60 -18.23
CA PHE A 907 23.39 -6.67 -19.63
C PHE A 907 21.90 -6.38 -19.85
N VAL A 908 20.98 -6.97 -19.07
CA VAL A 908 19.55 -6.69 -19.23
C VAL A 908 19.26 -5.24 -18.88
N LYS A 909 19.85 -4.69 -17.81
CA LYS A 909 19.75 -3.27 -17.40
C LYS A 909 20.29 -2.29 -18.45
N ASP A 910 21.39 -2.61 -19.12
CA ASP A 910 21.92 -1.81 -20.25
C ASP A 910 21.08 -1.95 -21.55
N ASN A 911 20.16 -2.92 -21.63
CA ASN A 911 19.47 -3.29 -22.88
C ASN A 911 17.93 -3.37 -22.79
N TYR A 912 17.31 -3.06 -21.64
CA TYR A 912 15.86 -3.26 -21.37
C TYR A 912 14.95 -2.75 -22.50
N GLN A 913 15.23 -1.56 -23.03
CA GLN A 913 14.49 -0.94 -24.15
C GLN A 913 14.39 -1.82 -25.40
N LYS A 914 15.30 -2.78 -25.60
CA LYS A 914 15.30 -3.70 -26.76
C LYS A 914 14.35 -4.87 -26.59
N PHE A 915 14.11 -5.31 -25.36
CA PHE A 915 13.08 -6.31 -25.05
C PHE A 915 11.71 -5.67 -25.32
N ILE A 916 11.43 -4.55 -24.64
CA ILE A 916 10.25 -3.68 -24.87
C ILE A 916 10.00 -3.39 -26.37
N THR A 917 11.05 -3.00 -27.12
CA THR A 917 10.93 -2.75 -28.57
C THR A 917 10.62 -4.02 -29.37
N ALA A 918 11.08 -5.19 -28.93
CA ALA A 918 10.75 -6.45 -29.59
C ALA A 918 9.27 -6.82 -29.33
N ASP A 919 8.82 -6.75 -28.08
CA ASP A 919 7.43 -7.07 -27.67
C ASP A 919 6.41 -6.14 -28.30
N ALA A 920 6.65 -4.82 -28.27
CA ALA A 920 5.83 -3.83 -28.96
C ALA A 920 5.84 -3.96 -30.51
N THR A 921 6.64 -4.86 -31.08
CA THR A 921 6.62 -5.21 -32.52
C THR A 921 6.18 -6.63 -32.81
N ASP A 922 5.93 -7.46 -31.80
CA ASP A 922 5.39 -8.80 -32.01
C ASP A 922 3.86 -8.78 -32.14
N THR A 923 3.37 -9.60 -33.06
CA THR A 923 1.94 -9.73 -33.37
C THR A 923 1.50 -11.20 -33.40
N ALA A 924 2.37 -12.11 -32.95
CA ALA A 924 2.11 -13.53 -32.85
C ALA A 924 2.16 -14.05 -31.39
N THR A 925 2.82 -13.34 -30.47
CA THR A 925 2.70 -13.57 -29.03
C THR A 925 1.26 -13.34 -28.57
N LYS A 926 0.83 -14.17 -27.64
CA LYS A 926 -0.36 -13.97 -26.78
C LYS A 926 0.16 -14.27 -25.38
N GLY A 927 0.32 -13.23 -24.57
CA GLY A 927 0.92 -13.32 -23.26
C GLY A 927 -0.05 -13.82 -22.19
N GLY A 928 0.42 -13.71 -20.95
CA GLY A 928 -0.36 -14.00 -19.74
C GLY A 928 -1.42 -12.97 -19.39
N ASN A 929 -1.63 -12.73 -18.10
CA ASN A 929 -2.50 -11.69 -17.53
C ASN A 929 -2.00 -11.42 -16.10
N ASP A 930 -0.85 -10.76 -16.02
CA ASP A 930 0.07 -10.96 -14.91
C ASP A 930 -0.15 -9.94 -13.78
N THR A 931 0.27 -10.28 -12.57
CA THR A 931 0.19 -9.42 -11.38
C THR A 931 1.58 -9.18 -10.81
N ILE A 932 2.27 -8.18 -11.32
CA ILE A 932 3.67 -7.88 -10.99
C ILE A 932 3.74 -6.89 -9.82
N TYR A 933 4.66 -7.15 -8.88
CA TYR A 933 5.05 -6.24 -7.81
C TYR A 933 6.57 -6.03 -7.89
N GLY A 934 7.06 -4.81 -8.09
CA GLY A 934 8.48 -4.49 -7.93
C GLY A 934 8.91 -4.69 -6.49
N GLY A 935 8.54 -3.73 -5.63
CA GLY A 935 8.60 -3.86 -4.18
C GLY A 935 9.22 -2.63 -3.52
N SER A 936 10.53 -2.63 -3.29
CA SER A 936 11.26 -1.44 -2.86
C SER A 936 12.62 -1.34 -3.55
N GLY A 937 12.76 -0.40 -4.47
CA GLY A 937 13.91 -0.34 -5.37
C GLY A 937 13.88 0.83 -6.36
N ASN A 938 14.36 0.56 -7.58
CA ASN A 938 14.19 1.39 -8.77
C ASN A 938 14.18 0.41 -9.93
N ASP A 939 13.00 -0.18 -10.13
CA ASP A 939 12.86 -1.47 -10.78
C ASP A 939 12.61 -1.31 -12.30
N ILE A 940 12.79 -2.38 -13.06
CA ILE A 940 12.52 -2.43 -14.50
C ILE A 940 11.49 -3.52 -14.73
N ILE A 941 10.24 -3.10 -14.91
CA ILE A 941 9.08 -3.99 -15.10
C ILE A 941 8.71 -4.01 -16.59
N ILE A 942 8.68 -5.20 -17.18
CA ILE A 942 8.28 -5.44 -18.57
C ILE A 942 7.23 -6.55 -18.54
N ALA A 943 5.95 -6.18 -18.43
CA ALA A 943 4.89 -7.14 -18.14
C ALA A 943 4.78 -8.21 -19.24
N GLY A 944 4.28 -7.87 -20.42
CA GLY A 944 4.23 -8.83 -21.51
C GLY A 944 3.23 -8.43 -22.59
N ALA A 945 2.30 -9.32 -22.87
CA ALA A 945 1.19 -9.14 -23.81
C ALA A 945 -0.12 -9.73 -23.25
N GLY A 946 -0.54 -9.29 -22.05
CA GLY A 946 -1.75 -9.72 -21.34
C GLY A 946 -2.76 -8.60 -21.04
N ASP A 947 -3.80 -8.84 -20.23
CA ASP A 947 -4.55 -7.75 -19.57
C ASP A 947 -3.91 -7.51 -18.17
N ASP A 948 -2.72 -6.90 -18.13
CA ASP A 948 -1.81 -7.00 -16.97
C ASP A 948 -2.12 -6.03 -15.81
N ARG A 949 -1.63 -6.34 -14.62
CA ARG A 949 -1.66 -5.51 -13.39
C ARG A 949 -0.27 -5.33 -12.80
N ILE A 950 0.19 -4.09 -12.72
CA ILE A 950 1.54 -3.76 -12.25
C ILE A 950 1.44 -2.87 -11.01
N TYR A 951 2.11 -3.26 -9.94
CA TYR A 951 2.39 -2.47 -8.75
C TYR A 951 3.90 -2.17 -8.80
N GLY A 952 4.31 -0.91 -8.97
CA GLY A 952 5.74 -0.56 -8.93
C GLY A 952 6.32 -0.90 -7.56
N GLY A 953 5.83 -0.21 -6.54
CA GLY A 953 6.32 -0.34 -5.17
C GLY A 953 6.82 1.01 -4.69
N SER A 954 7.83 1.03 -3.84
CA SER A 954 8.48 2.28 -3.41
C SER A 954 9.79 2.48 -4.17
N GLY A 955 9.81 3.38 -5.16
CA GLY A 955 10.96 3.54 -6.03
C GLY A 955 10.91 4.73 -7.00
N ASN A 956 11.45 4.50 -8.19
CA ASN A 956 11.33 5.37 -9.37
C ASN A 956 11.41 4.43 -10.58
N ASP A 957 10.36 3.64 -10.77
CA ASP A 957 10.43 2.42 -11.55
C ASP A 957 10.24 2.68 -13.04
N ILE A 958 10.74 1.79 -13.90
CA ILE A 958 10.58 1.85 -15.35
C ILE A 958 9.59 0.77 -15.74
N ILE A 959 8.36 1.18 -16.09
CA ILE A 959 7.24 0.28 -16.35
C ILE A 959 6.93 0.25 -17.85
N SER A 960 6.91 -0.95 -18.40
CA SER A 960 6.41 -1.28 -19.74
C SER A 960 5.33 -2.33 -19.56
N THR A 961 4.13 -2.05 -20.06
CA THR A 961 2.98 -2.96 -19.91
C THR A 961 2.70 -3.75 -21.19
N GLY A 962 3.11 -3.24 -22.36
CA GLY A 962 3.10 -3.98 -23.61
C GLY A 962 1.73 -4.07 -24.32
N PRO A 963 1.49 -5.10 -25.16
CA PRO A 963 0.30 -5.21 -26.00
C PRO A 963 -0.99 -5.68 -25.29
N GLY A 964 -1.49 -4.90 -24.31
CA GLY A 964 -2.55 -5.35 -23.41
C GLY A 964 -3.80 -4.47 -23.24
N LYS A 965 -4.36 -4.48 -22.02
CA LYS A 965 -5.39 -3.54 -21.48
C LYS A 965 -5.11 -3.23 -20.01
N ASP A 966 -3.93 -2.70 -19.79
CA ASP A 966 -3.20 -2.94 -18.55
C ASP A 966 -3.68 -2.02 -17.43
N THR A 967 -3.17 -2.23 -16.23
CA THR A 967 -3.51 -1.43 -15.06
C THR A 967 -2.28 -1.25 -14.19
N ILE A 968 -1.71 -0.04 -14.16
CA ILE A 968 -0.73 0.33 -13.13
C ILE A 968 -1.52 0.70 -11.85
N VAL A 969 -1.12 0.14 -10.71
CA VAL A 969 -1.84 0.23 -9.45
C VAL A 969 -0.96 0.93 -8.40
N PHE A 970 -1.53 1.94 -7.73
CA PHE A 970 -0.88 2.69 -6.66
C PHE A 970 -1.62 2.53 -5.33
N ASP A 971 -0.97 1.86 -4.38
CA ASP A 971 -1.46 1.60 -3.02
C ASP A 971 -0.75 2.49 -1.97
N VAL A 972 -1.15 2.41 -0.70
CA VAL A 972 -0.48 3.14 0.40
C VAL A 972 0.63 2.29 1.01
N LEU A 973 1.88 2.62 0.67
CA LEU A 973 3.08 2.01 1.24
C LEU A 973 3.59 2.80 2.45
N ASN A 974 3.47 4.13 2.40
CA ASN A 974 3.80 5.06 3.47
C ASN A 974 2.82 6.24 3.47
N ALA A 975 1.88 6.23 4.43
CA ALA A 975 0.85 7.27 4.57
C ALA A 975 1.39 8.68 4.92
N ALA A 976 2.68 8.82 5.27
CA ALA A 976 3.28 10.11 5.60
C ALA A 976 3.65 10.96 4.37
N ASP A 977 3.78 10.37 3.17
CA ASP A 977 4.23 11.06 1.96
C ASP A 977 3.09 11.37 0.95
N ALA A 978 3.33 12.35 0.08
CA ALA A 978 2.42 12.75 -0.99
C ALA A 978 2.29 11.69 -2.10
N THR A 979 3.32 10.88 -2.38
CA THR A 979 3.23 9.74 -3.33
C THR A 979 2.60 8.49 -2.70
N ALA A 980 2.13 8.59 -1.45
CA ALA A 980 1.81 7.47 -0.57
C ALA A 980 2.96 6.46 -0.39
N GLY A 981 4.20 6.90 -0.62
CA GLY A 981 5.41 6.07 -0.54
C GLY A 981 5.81 5.38 -1.84
N ASN A 982 5.08 5.58 -2.95
CA ASN A 982 5.41 4.91 -4.22
C ASN A 982 6.61 5.57 -4.95
N GLY A 983 6.79 6.89 -4.79
CA GLY A 983 7.85 7.63 -5.49
C GLY A 983 7.42 8.17 -6.86
N THR A 984 8.31 8.13 -7.86
CA THR A 984 8.07 8.76 -9.18
C THR A 984 8.47 7.84 -10.33
N ASP A 985 7.51 7.08 -10.84
CA ASP A 985 7.72 6.06 -11.86
C ASP A 985 7.74 6.62 -13.30
N THR A 986 8.13 5.79 -14.26
CA THR A 986 8.18 6.11 -15.69
C THR A 986 7.52 5.02 -16.54
N TRP A 987 6.33 5.28 -17.07
CA TRP A 987 5.64 4.42 -18.05
C TRP A 987 6.15 4.72 -19.47
N VAL A 988 6.70 3.73 -20.17
CA VAL A 988 7.41 3.96 -21.45
C VAL A 988 6.63 3.66 -22.73
N ASP A 989 5.48 2.97 -22.66
CA ASP A 989 4.72 2.49 -23.83
C ASP A 989 3.26 2.99 -23.92
N TYR A 990 2.50 3.01 -22.81
CA TYR A 990 1.10 3.49 -22.64
C TYR A 990 0.19 3.42 -23.89
N ALA A 991 -0.72 2.45 -23.97
CA ALA A 991 -1.78 2.39 -24.96
C ALA A 991 -3.09 3.05 -24.47
N ALA A 992 -3.92 3.50 -25.43
CA ALA A 992 -5.17 4.22 -25.16
C ALA A 992 -6.32 3.34 -24.63
N ASN A 993 -6.01 2.16 -24.07
CA ASN A 993 -6.95 1.22 -23.46
C ASN A 993 -6.53 0.76 -22.06
N ASP A 994 -5.38 1.23 -21.59
CA ASP A 994 -4.81 0.86 -20.30
C ASP A 994 -5.32 1.80 -19.20
N LYS A 995 -5.01 1.52 -17.95
CA LYS A 995 -5.62 2.18 -16.80
C LYS A 995 -4.59 2.51 -15.73
N ILE A 996 -4.98 3.45 -14.87
CA ILE A 996 -4.31 3.69 -13.60
C ILE A 996 -5.36 3.47 -12.52
N GLU A 997 -5.04 2.65 -11.52
CA GLU A 997 -5.93 2.30 -10.43
C GLU A 997 -5.30 2.75 -9.10
N PHE A 998 -6.03 3.57 -8.35
CA PHE A 998 -5.61 3.94 -7.00
C PHE A 998 -6.34 3.08 -5.99
N GLY A 999 -5.58 2.46 -5.08
CA GLY A 999 -6.12 1.76 -3.93
C GLY A 999 -7.04 2.69 -3.12
N ALA A 1000 -8.12 2.15 -2.57
CA ALA A 1000 -9.18 2.99 -1.99
C ALA A 1000 -8.71 3.79 -0.74
N ASP A 1001 -7.68 3.33 -0.02
CA ASP A 1001 -7.03 4.09 1.07
C ASP A 1001 -6.15 5.25 0.58
N PHE A 1002 -5.78 5.31 -0.72
CA PHE A 1002 -4.77 6.25 -1.24
C PHE A 1002 -5.12 7.72 -0.96
N PHE A 1003 -6.41 8.06 -0.99
CA PHE A 1003 -6.94 9.40 -0.74
C PHE A 1003 -7.71 9.53 0.60
N ASN A 1004 -7.48 8.63 1.57
CA ASN A 1004 -8.01 8.73 2.94
C ASN A 1004 -9.53 9.08 3.02
N ASP A 1005 -10.40 8.37 2.29
CA ASP A 1005 -11.85 8.63 2.15
C ASP A 1005 -12.27 9.98 1.50
N LEU A 1006 -11.38 10.95 1.21
CA LEU A 1006 -11.78 12.29 0.72
C LEU A 1006 -12.51 12.28 -0.65
N LEU A 1007 -12.27 11.27 -1.49
CA LEU A 1007 -12.83 11.16 -2.86
C LEU A 1007 -14.02 10.20 -3.00
N ALA A 1008 -14.52 9.60 -1.91
CA ALA A 1008 -15.28 8.35 -1.95
C ALA A 1008 -16.61 8.35 -2.75
N ASP A 1009 -17.28 9.50 -2.94
CA ASP A 1009 -18.63 9.57 -3.55
C ASP A 1009 -18.75 10.51 -4.78
N ASP A 1010 -17.79 11.40 -5.07
CA ASP A 1010 -17.89 12.38 -6.16
C ASP A 1010 -16.59 12.50 -6.97
N LYS A 1011 -16.62 12.02 -8.23
CA LYS A 1011 -15.47 12.13 -9.15
C LYS A 1011 -15.41 13.46 -9.91
N SER A 1012 -16.31 14.42 -9.63
CA SER A 1012 -16.35 15.70 -10.35
C SER A 1012 -15.26 16.71 -9.96
N ASN A 1013 -14.60 16.52 -8.83
CA ASN A 1013 -13.48 17.34 -8.35
C ASN A 1013 -12.12 16.62 -8.37
N ILE A 1014 -11.98 15.49 -9.09
CA ILE A 1014 -10.73 14.70 -9.16
C ILE A 1014 -9.49 15.55 -9.53
N SER A 1015 -9.68 16.67 -10.23
CA SER A 1015 -8.65 17.67 -10.55
C SER A 1015 -8.01 18.40 -9.35
N GLU A 1016 -8.60 18.29 -8.16
CA GLU A 1016 -8.05 18.83 -6.91
C GLU A 1016 -6.97 17.91 -6.29
N TYR A 1017 -6.95 16.64 -6.70
CA TYR A 1017 -6.11 15.57 -6.14
C TYR A 1017 -5.20 14.91 -7.18
N ILE A 1018 -5.60 14.92 -8.45
CA ILE A 1018 -4.88 14.32 -9.57
C ILE A 1018 -4.88 15.28 -10.76
N LYS A 1019 -3.70 15.53 -11.34
CA LYS A 1019 -3.57 16.31 -12.58
C LYS A 1019 -2.50 15.74 -13.48
N VAL A 1020 -2.55 16.07 -14.78
CA VAL A 1020 -1.48 15.76 -15.74
C VAL A 1020 -0.97 17.07 -16.32
N GLU A 1021 0.33 17.31 -16.22
CA GLU A 1021 1.00 18.52 -16.72
C GLU A 1021 2.13 18.15 -17.70
N ASP A 1022 2.41 19.05 -18.67
CA ASP A 1022 3.54 18.87 -19.60
C ASP A 1022 4.84 19.38 -18.94
N VAL A 1023 5.72 18.45 -18.55
CA VAL A 1023 7.03 18.75 -17.94
C VAL A 1023 8.14 18.30 -18.90
N ASP A 1024 8.98 19.24 -19.34
CA ASP A 1024 10.05 19.05 -20.33
C ASP A 1024 9.67 18.31 -21.63
N GLY A 1025 8.37 18.29 -21.97
CA GLY A 1025 7.82 17.63 -23.15
C GLY A 1025 7.37 16.18 -22.96
N LYS A 1026 7.30 15.71 -21.70
CA LYS A 1026 6.57 14.50 -21.29
C LYS A 1026 5.30 14.89 -20.54
N ALA A 1027 4.29 14.04 -20.58
CA ALA A 1027 3.18 14.11 -19.65
C ALA A 1027 3.61 13.58 -18.28
N VAL A 1028 3.29 14.29 -17.20
CA VAL A 1028 3.54 13.82 -15.84
C VAL A 1028 2.25 13.89 -15.03
N LEU A 1029 1.82 12.72 -14.55
CA LEU A 1029 0.76 12.57 -13.57
C LEU A 1029 1.29 13.01 -12.20
N ARG A 1030 0.59 13.97 -11.61
CA ARG A 1030 0.87 14.51 -10.28
C ARG A 1030 -0.29 14.20 -9.35
N VAL A 1031 0.03 13.98 -8.08
CA VAL A 1031 -0.95 13.73 -7.02
C VAL A 1031 -0.77 14.67 -5.82
N ASP A 1032 -1.88 14.93 -5.16
CA ASP A 1032 -2.04 15.70 -3.93
C ASP A 1032 -3.10 14.95 -3.11
N ARG A 1033 -2.74 14.37 -1.96
CA ARG A 1033 -3.56 13.34 -1.31
C ARG A 1033 -4.58 13.88 -0.30
N ASP A 1034 -4.39 15.11 0.18
CA ASP A 1034 -5.39 15.85 0.94
C ASP A 1034 -6.01 17.04 0.18
N GLY A 1035 -5.48 17.36 -1.00
CA GLY A 1035 -6.17 18.10 -2.05
C GLY A 1035 -5.89 19.61 -2.02
N ALA A 1036 -5.79 20.21 -3.21
CA ALA A 1036 -5.28 21.56 -3.42
C ALA A 1036 -6.07 22.67 -2.66
N ALA A 1037 -5.65 22.98 -1.43
CA ALA A 1037 -6.39 23.87 -0.54
C ALA A 1037 -6.45 25.34 -1.02
N GLU A 1038 -7.67 25.85 -1.27
CA GLU A 1038 -7.89 27.27 -1.63
C GLU A 1038 -7.38 28.28 -0.58
N ASN A 1039 -7.25 27.88 0.69
CA ASN A 1039 -6.97 28.77 1.83
C ASN A 1039 -5.83 28.31 2.76
N GLY A 1040 -4.95 27.41 2.30
CA GLY A 1040 -3.66 27.11 2.92
C GLY A 1040 -3.74 26.29 4.22
N GLY A 1041 -3.60 24.97 4.09
CA GLY A 1041 -3.60 24.06 5.24
C GLY A 1041 -3.54 22.58 4.88
N THR A 1042 -2.86 22.21 3.77
CA THR A 1042 -2.56 20.81 3.46
C THR A 1042 -1.39 20.31 4.30
N THR A 1043 -1.40 19.00 4.55
CA THR A 1043 -0.29 18.19 5.06
C THR A 1043 0.61 17.66 3.94
N HIS A 1044 0.10 17.58 2.71
CA HIS A 1044 0.86 17.23 1.51
C HIS A 1044 0.94 18.39 0.50
N ASP A 1045 1.80 18.22 -0.51
CA ASP A 1045 2.05 19.16 -1.62
C ASP A 1045 2.11 18.34 -2.92
N TRP A 1046 1.75 18.93 -4.07
CA TRP A 1046 1.72 18.24 -5.38
C TRP A 1046 3.05 17.56 -5.76
N ALA A 1047 3.09 16.24 -5.65
CA ALA A 1047 4.22 15.39 -6.06
C ALA A 1047 4.06 14.87 -7.50
N ASP A 1048 5.18 14.55 -8.16
CA ASP A 1048 5.20 13.75 -9.39
C ASP A 1048 5.06 12.27 -9.01
N LEU A 1049 4.10 11.55 -9.60
CA LEU A 1049 3.87 10.11 -9.34
C LEU A 1049 4.23 9.24 -10.54
N LEU A 1050 3.82 9.64 -11.75
CA LEU A 1050 4.05 8.84 -12.96
C LEU A 1050 4.37 9.72 -14.17
N ILE A 1051 5.56 9.55 -14.72
CA ILE A 1051 6.03 10.16 -15.96
C ILE A 1051 5.65 9.24 -17.13
N ILE A 1052 4.95 9.74 -18.13
CA ILE A 1052 4.51 8.94 -19.28
C ILE A 1052 5.30 9.38 -20.52
N GLU A 1053 6.19 8.53 -21.01
CA GLU A 1053 7.08 8.87 -22.12
C GLU A 1053 6.36 8.94 -23.47
N GLY A 1054 6.84 9.83 -24.34
CA GLY A 1054 6.33 9.96 -25.71
C GLY A 1054 4.91 10.52 -25.85
N LYS A 1055 4.26 10.95 -24.76
CA LYS A 1055 2.94 11.58 -24.74
C LYS A 1055 3.02 12.99 -24.15
N THR A 1056 2.07 13.85 -24.53
CA THR A 1056 1.77 15.12 -23.85
C THR A 1056 0.50 15.02 -23.01
N ALA A 1057 0.33 15.91 -22.03
CA ALA A 1057 -0.89 16.02 -21.22
C ALA A 1057 -2.15 16.26 -22.10
N SER A 1058 -1.96 16.82 -23.30
CA SER A 1058 -3.02 17.01 -24.29
C SER A 1058 -3.47 15.72 -25.01
N GLU A 1059 -2.65 14.67 -25.00
CA GLU A 1059 -2.94 13.37 -25.61
C GLU A 1059 -3.51 12.35 -24.61
N LEU A 1060 -3.34 12.60 -23.30
CA LEU A 1060 -3.85 11.75 -22.21
C LEU A 1060 -5.25 12.15 -21.70
N GLN A 1061 -6.03 12.86 -22.53
CA GLN A 1061 -7.35 13.33 -22.12
C GLN A 1061 -8.34 12.17 -21.88
N ASP A 1062 -8.28 11.08 -22.66
CA ASP A 1062 -9.14 9.93 -22.43
C ASP A 1062 -8.77 9.14 -21.15
N LEU A 1063 -7.47 9.12 -20.79
CA LEU A 1063 -6.97 8.54 -19.54
C LEU A 1063 -7.60 9.22 -18.33
N ILE A 1064 -7.44 10.55 -18.25
CA ILE A 1064 -7.95 11.40 -17.17
C ILE A 1064 -9.48 11.29 -17.03
N ASN A 1065 -10.21 11.24 -18.15
CA ASN A 1065 -11.67 11.28 -18.14
C ASN A 1065 -12.34 9.91 -17.93
N ASN A 1066 -11.70 8.79 -18.30
CA ASN A 1066 -12.39 7.47 -18.35
C ASN A 1066 -11.57 6.27 -17.85
N GLN A 1067 -10.26 6.40 -17.61
CA GLN A 1067 -9.38 5.25 -17.35
C GLN A 1067 -8.60 5.34 -16.02
N ILE A 1068 -8.79 6.42 -15.26
CA ILE A 1068 -8.42 6.47 -13.84
C ILE A 1068 -9.52 5.80 -13.01
N ILE A 1069 -9.17 4.67 -12.39
CA ILE A 1069 -9.97 3.98 -11.39
C ILE A 1069 -9.53 4.47 -10.00
N ILE A 1070 -10.51 4.70 -9.14
CA ILE A 1070 -10.33 4.84 -7.69
C ILE A 1070 -11.16 3.68 -7.14
N GLY A 1071 -10.57 2.85 -6.27
CA GLY A 1071 -11.17 1.63 -5.72
C GLY A 1071 -12.43 1.85 -4.90
#